data_AF-A0A6B2KY05-F1
#
_entry.id   AF-A0A6B2KY05-F1
#
_cell.length_a   1.000
_cell.length_b   1.000
_cell.length_c   1.000
_cell.angle_alpha   90.00
_cell.angle_beta   90.00
_cell.angle_gamma   90.00
#
_symmetry.space_group_name_H-M   'P 1'
#
loop_
_entity.id
_entity.type
_entity.pdbx_description
1 polymer ?
#
loop_
_entity_poly.entity_id
_entity_poly.type
_entity_poly.pdbx_seq_one_letter_code
_entity_poly.pdbx_strand_id
1 'polypeptide(L)'
;MPSRRDQLQLMFPGLPPPRALSEPIADNMVENCIGTMSLPLGLALNFKINGQPIIVPMATEEPSIIAAVSGAAKTISQNGGFSTEYSGNIMVGQVQLLDLEDVEAAAAAIRSKKDELMDFGNQFCQSMKKRKGGLVDITVRVLPFNKKVYYGVYKKNGDTIESEAHRFVGEITERESHKMVVVHCHIDVCESMGANTVNTVAEGIAPKLLDIVGGRVGLRIVTNFCVERRAKASFMIPVSKLGYKNLKGEDVARKIMEGYGLAKEDPYRAVTHNKGIMNGIDAVAIALGQDFRAIESGAHAWATRNGRYEPLTQYKLIEENDLLYLFGYLEIPTPIGVRGGAIQSHPTMQYTHALMNNPSCATLAEVLAMVGLTQNFAALRAMVSEGIQRGHMSLHARNIAIQAGAPPILVPEVAAYMVTHRKISLATASEYLKAHSIMTDGRMSFYTRQMVLPSTLLVEFEMEVPVSINIVFESLGTNPVHLAIQEGRKPLDIQRELFGGDKDVTWFKMIFALLGKLQVANKAPRRSNLIWQYKVKVLSILMNLLLFRLIDEDAAATRQLIQNILFQSLDPLLFIKQLKAAKEVFVVGAPLFCSLFSIFKHEVDQQISVRALANALKEEQLRVFSSAINMIDLQETAKDFEQFLSVHSRRYQVTVFLLCDLISINPNLITPASLRFMLLLGNYLEMEGVICHDLAYWGKAGGGNNAYQFWLKIENKVHNDKTPEEFMNVTRLLSQEKKDKLLADSSAAPFFDISLFIKETTDVVQQYYEIMEIMLQAKL
;
A
#
# COMPACT_ATOMS: atom_id res chain seq x y z
N MET A 1 5.09 -0.02 -13.94
CA MET A 1 5.81 1.27 -13.82
C MET A 1 6.39 1.38 -12.43
N PRO A 2 7.54 2.07 -12.22
CA PRO A 2 8.00 2.42 -10.88
C PRO A 2 6.93 3.20 -10.13
N SER A 3 6.79 2.95 -8.84
CA SER A 3 5.88 3.70 -7.97
C SER A 3 6.36 5.16 -7.84
N ARG A 4 5.47 6.05 -7.36
CA ARG A 4 5.86 7.44 -7.07
C ARG A 4 6.97 7.53 -6.00
N ARG A 5 7.09 6.54 -5.11
CA ARG A 5 8.17 6.48 -4.11
C ARG A 5 9.51 6.14 -4.77
N ASP A 6 9.51 5.19 -5.72
CA ASP A 6 10.72 4.80 -6.45
C ASP A 6 11.26 5.97 -7.28
N GLN A 7 10.36 6.74 -7.90
CA GLN A 7 10.70 7.97 -8.62
C GLN A 7 11.34 9.02 -7.70
N LEU A 8 10.82 9.19 -6.48
CA LEU A 8 11.43 10.09 -5.49
C LEU A 8 12.79 9.60 -5.01
N GLN A 9 12.99 8.30 -4.82
CA GLN A 9 14.30 7.76 -4.42
C GLN A 9 15.34 7.95 -5.53
N LEU A 10 14.95 7.89 -6.81
CA LEU A 10 15.82 8.21 -7.94
C LEU A 10 16.17 9.71 -8.02
N MET A 11 15.23 10.60 -7.69
CA MET A 11 15.48 12.04 -7.67
C MET A 11 16.27 12.50 -6.45
N PHE A 12 16.12 11.84 -5.31
CA PHE A 12 16.72 12.20 -4.03
C PHE A 12 17.38 10.97 -3.37
N PRO A 13 18.48 10.43 -3.94
CA PRO A 13 19.06 9.16 -3.50
C PRO A 13 19.56 9.15 -2.05
N GLY A 14 19.94 10.31 -1.51
CA GLY A 14 20.34 10.48 -0.10
C GLY A 14 19.18 10.70 0.89
N LEU A 15 17.93 10.80 0.42
CA LEU A 15 16.76 10.99 1.28
C LEU A 15 16.29 9.61 1.81
N PRO A 16 16.17 9.40 3.13
CA PRO A 16 15.68 8.14 3.68
C PRO A 16 14.19 7.94 3.33
N PRO A 17 13.69 6.69 3.23
CA PRO A 17 12.27 6.47 2.94
C PRO A 17 11.38 7.01 4.06
N PRO A 18 10.18 7.52 3.75
CA PRO A 18 9.28 8.11 4.74
C PRO A 18 8.83 7.05 5.77
N ARG A 19 9.04 7.34 7.05
CA ARG A 19 8.60 6.51 8.18
C ARG A 19 7.41 7.15 8.87
N ALA A 20 6.40 6.36 9.21
CA ALA A 20 5.28 6.81 10.02
C ALA A 20 5.72 7.19 11.44
N LEU A 21 4.87 7.95 12.15
CA LEU A 21 5.00 8.15 13.59
C LEU A 21 4.73 6.83 14.30
N SER A 22 5.56 6.45 15.28
CA SER A 22 5.31 5.28 16.12
C SER A 22 4.46 5.66 17.32
N GLU A 23 3.62 4.73 17.79
CA GLU A 23 2.74 4.94 18.94
C GLU A 23 3.49 5.40 20.21
N PRO A 24 4.67 4.85 20.58
CA PRO A 24 5.44 5.36 21.74
C PRO A 24 5.90 6.80 21.60
N ILE A 25 6.15 7.31 20.38
CA ILE A 25 6.48 8.72 20.17
C ILE A 25 5.19 9.55 20.26
N ALA A 26 4.09 9.08 19.67
CA ALA A 26 2.79 9.76 19.71
C ALA A 26 2.25 9.94 21.15
N ASP A 27 2.42 8.92 22.01
CA ASP A 27 2.05 8.96 23.43
C ASP A 27 2.85 10.01 24.24
N ASN A 28 4.05 10.35 23.79
CA ASN A 28 4.85 11.44 24.37
C ASN A 28 4.58 12.81 23.71
N MET A 29 3.64 12.91 22.77
CA MET A 29 3.28 14.15 22.07
C MET A 29 1.93 14.74 22.48
N VAL A 30 1.00 13.93 22.99
CA VAL A 30 -0.36 14.34 23.41
C VAL A 30 -0.86 13.49 24.57
N GLU A 31 -1.72 14.04 25.41
CA GLU A 31 -2.36 13.32 26.52
C GLU A 31 -3.44 12.35 26.03
N ASN A 32 -3.65 11.25 26.77
CA ASN A 32 -4.67 10.22 26.47
C ASN A 32 -4.53 9.61 25.07
N CYS A 33 -3.30 9.38 24.61
CA CYS A 33 -3.03 8.74 23.32
C CYS A 33 -3.55 7.29 23.30
N ILE A 34 -4.25 6.92 22.23
CA ILE A 34 -4.78 5.55 22.01
C ILE A 34 -4.34 4.94 20.67
N GLY A 35 -3.37 5.56 19.99
CA GLY A 35 -2.90 5.16 18.67
C GLY A 35 -2.62 6.35 17.76
N THR A 36 -2.44 6.09 16.46
CA THR A 36 -2.15 7.13 15.46
C THR A 36 -3.19 7.14 14.32
N MET A 37 -3.51 8.33 13.80
CA MET A 37 -4.38 8.50 12.64
C MET A 37 -3.55 8.96 11.42
N SER A 38 -3.69 8.25 10.29
CA SER A 38 -2.96 8.55 9.06
C SER A 38 -3.78 9.41 8.10
N LEU A 39 -3.16 10.45 7.54
CA LEU A 39 -3.71 11.25 6.43
C LEU A 39 -2.96 10.95 5.11
N PRO A 40 -3.63 10.98 3.95
CA PRO A 40 -2.96 10.79 2.66
C PRO A 40 -1.93 11.89 2.37
N LEU A 41 -0.66 11.50 2.24
CA LEU A 41 0.44 12.39 1.86
C LEU A 41 0.70 12.31 0.34
N GLY A 42 0.66 13.46 -0.33
CA GLY A 42 1.02 13.62 -1.74
C GLY A 42 1.94 14.81 -1.97
N LEU A 43 2.25 15.06 -3.24
CA LEU A 43 3.15 16.13 -3.67
C LEU A 43 2.44 17.03 -4.68
N ALA A 44 2.43 18.32 -4.38
CA ALA A 44 2.11 19.38 -5.33
C ALA A 44 3.34 19.72 -6.17
N LEU A 45 3.12 19.79 -7.50
CA LEU A 45 4.18 19.88 -8.51
C LEU A 45 4.02 21.14 -9.37
N ASN A 46 5.06 21.44 -10.15
CA ASN A 46 5.14 22.56 -11.10
C ASN A 46 5.22 23.97 -10.47
N PHE A 47 5.44 24.07 -9.16
CA PHE A 47 5.71 25.34 -8.50
C PHE A 47 7.12 25.85 -8.79
N LYS A 48 7.25 27.18 -8.84
CA LYS A 48 8.53 27.89 -8.89
C LYS A 48 8.48 29.05 -7.91
N ILE A 49 9.50 29.17 -7.06
CA ILE A 49 9.68 30.30 -6.14
C ILE A 49 10.95 31.04 -6.56
N ASN A 50 10.86 32.34 -6.84
CA ASN A 50 11.98 33.16 -7.34
C ASN A 50 12.73 32.50 -8.52
N GLY A 51 11.96 31.91 -9.45
CA GLY A 51 12.46 31.17 -10.62
C GLY A 51 12.88 29.72 -10.38
N GLN A 52 13.15 29.31 -9.13
CA GLN A 52 13.63 27.98 -8.79
C GLN A 52 12.48 26.97 -8.62
N PRO A 53 12.53 25.77 -9.25
CA PRO A 53 11.53 24.74 -9.07
C PRO A 53 11.45 24.26 -7.60
N ILE A 54 10.24 24.07 -7.09
CA ILE A 54 10.00 23.54 -5.74
C ILE A 54 8.91 22.47 -5.76
N ILE A 55 9.13 21.39 -5.01
CA ILE A 55 8.16 20.33 -4.74
C ILE A 55 7.52 20.66 -3.39
N VAL A 56 6.19 20.62 -3.32
CA VAL A 56 5.46 21.01 -2.11
C VAL A 56 4.72 19.79 -1.53
N PRO A 57 5.11 19.26 -0.35
CA PRO A 57 4.36 18.23 0.35
C PRO A 57 2.97 18.72 0.78
N MET A 58 1.96 17.87 0.62
CA MET A 58 0.57 18.15 1.02
C MET A 58 -0.09 16.92 1.62
N ALA A 59 -0.68 17.05 2.80
CA ALA A 59 -1.40 15.99 3.51
C ALA A 59 -2.87 16.37 3.65
N THR A 60 -3.77 15.64 2.99
CA THR A 60 -5.21 15.91 3.01
C THR A 60 -6.03 14.69 2.60
N GLU A 61 -7.19 14.54 3.21
CA GLU A 61 -8.24 13.60 2.86
C GLU A 61 -9.15 14.10 1.71
N GLU A 62 -9.18 15.41 1.45
CA GLU A 62 -10.10 15.97 0.44
C GLU A 62 -9.63 15.63 -0.99
N PRO A 63 -10.46 14.94 -1.79
CA PRO A 63 -10.11 14.57 -3.15
C PRO A 63 -9.86 15.80 -4.05
N SER A 64 -8.95 15.62 -5.02
CA SER A 64 -8.60 16.60 -6.06
C SER A 64 -7.77 17.81 -5.62
N ILE A 65 -7.59 18.11 -4.33
CA ILE A 65 -6.83 19.30 -3.88
C ILE A 65 -5.42 19.37 -4.48
N ILE A 66 -4.61 18.32 -4.26
CA ILE A 66 -3.22 18.25 -4.76
C ILE A 66 -3.16 18.26 -6.30
N ALA A 67 -4.17 17.68 -6.98
CA ALA A 67 -4.24 17.64 -8.43
C ALA A 67 -4.62 19.01 -9.03
N ALA A 68 -5.61 19.68 -8.44
CA ALA A 68 -6.06 21.01 -8.82
C ALA A 68 -4.94 22.04 -8.66
N VAL A 69 -4.26 22.03 -7.51
CA VAL A 69 -3.14 22.95 -7.26
C VAL A 69 -1.98 22.71 -8.24
N SER A 70 -1.60 21.45 -8.49
CA SER A 70 -0.51 21.12 -9.42
C SER A 70 -0.82 21.54 -10.87
N GLY A 71 -2.07 21.39 -11.29
CA GLY A 71 -2.54 21.80 -12.62
C GLY A 71 -2.68 23.32 -12.78
N ALA A 72 -2.98 24.04 -11.70
CA ALA A 72 -2.97 25.50 -11.68
C ALA A 72 -1.54 26.07 -11.62
N ALA A 73 -0.68 25.53 -10.76
CA ALA A 73 0.74 25.86 -10.67
C ALA A 73 1.43 25.71 -12.03
N LYS A 74 1.15 24.64 -12.76
CA LYS A 74 1.66 24.46 -14.13
C LYS A 74 1.27 25.61 -15.07
N THR A 75 0.02 26.06 -15.03
CA THR A 75 -0.45 27.18 -15.86
C THR A 75 0.24 28.49 -15.47
N ILE A 76 0.35 28.78 -14.18
CA ILE A 76 1.00 30.00 -13.68
C ILE A 76 2.50 30.00 -14.03
N SER A 77 3.22 28.93 -13.70
CA SER A 77 4.65 28.75 -13.97
C SER A 77 5.05 28.72 -15.46
N GLN A 78 4.09 28.50 -16.36
CA GLN A 78 4.29 28.59 -17.81
C GLN A 78 4.10 30.02 -18.37
N ASN A 79 3.55 30.95 -17.59
CA ASN A 79 3.17 32.31 -18.03
C ASN A 79 3.80 33.44 -17.19
N GLY A 80 4.84 33.14 -16.42
CA GLY A 80 5.57 34.12 -15.59
C GLY A 80 5.90 33.59 -14.19
N GLY A 81 5.12 32.63 -13.67
CA GLY A 81 5.30 32.12 -12.31
C GLY A 81 4.71 33.06 -11.27
N PHE A 82 5.37 33.13 -10.11
CA PHE A 82 4.91 33.86 -8.94
C PHE A 82 5.94 34.90 -8.49
N SER A 83 5.45 36.01 -7.96
CA SER A 83 6.22 36.95 -7.15
C SER A 83 5.77 36.84 -5.69
N THR A 84 6.71 36.67 -4.77
CA THR A 84 6.45 36.44 -3.34
C THR A 84 7.22 37.42 -2.46
N GLU A 85 6.67 37.74 -1.29
CA GLU A 85 7.31 38.58 -0.27
C GLU A 85 6.96 38.06 1.14
N TYR A 86 7.84 38.29 2.11
CA TYR A 86 7.63 37.97 3.52
C TYR A 86 7.98 39.16 4.42
N SER A 87 7.13 39.51 5.38
CA SER A 87 7.30 40.73 6.20
C SER A 87 8.19 40.56 7.45
N GLY A 88 8.65 39.35 7.76
CA GLY A 88 9.48 39.05 8.93
C GLY A 88 8.80 38.22 10.00
N ASN A 89 9.52 37.94 11.10
CA ASN A 89 9.13 36.94 12.11
C ASN A 89 8.53 37.54 13.40
N ILE A 90 7.79 38.64 13.32
CA ILE A 90 7.21 39.30 14.50
C ILE A 90 5.96 38.58 15.00
N MET A 91 6.00 38.12 16.25
CA MET A 91 4.84 37.60 16.98
C MET A 91 4.51 38.54 18.13
N VAL A 92 3.23 38.65 18.49
CA VAL A 92 2.77 39.62 19.50
C VAL A 92 2.25 38.91 20.74
N GLY A 93 2.84 39.23 21.90
CA GLY A 93 2.35 38.85 23.21
C GLY A 93 1.48 39.93 23.81
N GLN A 94 0.39 39.57 24.46
CA GLN A 94 -0.54 40.50 25.10
C GLN A 94 -0.45 40.35 26.61
N VAL A 95 -0.23 41.45 27.33
CA VAL A 95 -0.39 41.55 28.78
C VAL A 95 -1.60 42.44 29.06
N GLN A 96 -2.63 41.88 29.67
CA GLN A 96 -3.82 42.59 30.09
C GLN A 96 -3.62 43.19 31.49
N LEU A 97 -3.88 44.49 31.64
CA LEU A 97 -3.86 45.21 32.91
C LEU A 97 -5.28 45.72 33.22
N LEU A 98 -5.71 45.46 34.46
CA LEU A 98 -7.05 45.71 35.00
C LEU A 98 -6.94 46.50 36.30
N ASP A 99 -8.06 47.03 36.76
CA ASP A 99 -8.20 47.70 38.07
C ASP A 99 -7.17 48.84 38.28
N LEU A 100 -6.92 49.60 37.21
CA LEU A 100 -6.05 50.77 37.18
C LEU A 100 -6.83 52.02 37.62
N GLU A 101 -6.23 52.86 38.45
CA GLU A 101 -6.83 54.10 38.96
C GLU A 101 -6.99 55.17 37.87
N ASP A 102 -5.91 55.47 37.12
CA ASP A 102 -5.96 56.27 35.90
C ASP A 102 -5.38 55.48 34.73
N VAL A 103 -6.27 55.08 33.82
CA VAL A 103 -5.96 54.28 32.64
C VAL A 103 -5.13 55.03 31.59
N GLU A 104 -5.36 56.34 31.42
CA GLU A 104 -4.63 57.12 30.40
C GLU A 104 -3.24 57.50 30.91
N ALA A 105 -3.12 57.87 32.19
CA ALA A 105 -1.82 58.06 32.84
C ALA A 105 -1.00 56.76 32.89
N ALA A 106 -1.61 55.62 33.22
CA ALA A 106 -0.98 54.30 33.14
C ALA A 106 -0.47 54.00 31.72
N ALA A 107 -1.30 54.23 30.71
CA ALA A 107 -0.90 54.02 29.31
C ALA A 107 0.22 54.97 28.86
N ALA A 108 0.26 56.21 29.36
CA ALA A 108 1.36 57.15 29.12
C ALA A 108 2.66 56.74 29.83
N ALA A 109 2.58 56.28 31.08
CA ALA A 109 3.73 55.84 31.89
C ALA A 109 4.40 54.57 31.31
N ILE A 110 3.63 53.63 30.77
CA ILE A 110 4.18 52.46 30.06
C ILE A 110 4.89 52.89 28.76
N ARG A 111 4.31 53.84 28.01
CA ARG A 111 4.93 54.37 26.78
C ARG A 111 6.23 55.12 27.05
N SER A 112 6.33 55.90 28.13
CA SER A 112 7.56 56.64 28.47
C SER A 112 8.69 55.75 28.98
N LYS A 113 8.38 54.55 29.51
CA LYS A 113 9.35 53.53 29.94
C LYS A 113 9.57 52.40 28.93
N LYS A 114 9.17 52.60 27.67
CA LYS A 114 9.23 51.58 26.61
C LYS A 114 10.61 50.89 26.52
N ASP A 115 11.69 51.65 26.46
CA ASP A 115 13.03 51.07 26.23
C ASP A 115 13.53 50.29 27.46
N GLU A 116 13.28 50.78 28.68
CA GLU A 116 13.54 50.05 29.94
C GLU A 116 12.78 48.72 29.99
N LEU A 117 11.50 48.75 29.61
CA LEU A 117 10.63 47.57 29.53
C LEU A 117 11.08 46.59 28.44
N MET A 118 11.57 47.08 27.30
CA MET A 118 12.13 46.25 26.23
C MET A 118 13.43 45.56 26.67
N ASP A 119 14.35 46.26 27.33
CA ASP A 119 15.59 45.64 27.82
C ASP A 119 15.34 44.64 28.96
N PHE A 120 14.38 44.92 29.84
CA PHE A 120 13.94 43.98 30.86
C PHE A 120 13.25 42.74 30.25
N GLY A 121 12.27 42.94 29.35
CA GLY A 121 11.56 41.84 28.68
C GLY A 121 12.48 40.94 27.84
N ASN A 122 13.56 41.51 27.28
CA ASN A 122 14.58 40.77 26.56
C ASN A 122 15.39 39.78 27.42
N GLN A 123 15.39 39.93 28.76
CA GLN A 123 16.03 38.97 29.66
C GLN A 123 15.33 37.61 29.65
N PHE A 124 14.03 37.58 29.35
CA PHE A 124 13.21 36.36 29.28
C PHE A 124 13.32 35.64 27.91
N CYS A 125 13.98 36.23 26.92
CA CYS A 125 14.17 35.64 25.59
C CYS A 125 15.63 35.73 25.09
N GLN A 126 16.63 35.60 25.97
CA GLN A 126 18.06 35.69 25.60
C GLN A 126 18.47 34.80 24.43
N SER A 127 17.85 33.62 24.26
CA SER A 127 18.13 32.73 23.13
C SER A 127 17.70 33.32 21.79
N MET A 128 16.69 34.20 21.74
CA MET A 128 16.33 35.00 20.56
C MET A 128 17.28 36.18 20.39
N LYS A 129 17.60 36.93 21.47
CA LYS A 129 18.55 38.07 21.42
C LYS A 129 19.93 37.65 20.88
N LYS A 130 20.44 36.46 21.28
CA LYS A 130 21.67 35.85 20.72
C LYS A 130 21.60 35.53 19.22
N ARG A 131 20.40 35.38 18.66
CA ARG A 131 20.12 35.14 17.23
C ARG A 131 19.67 36.41 16.48
N LYS A 132 19.82 37.59 17.11
CA LYS A 132 19.38 38.91 16.62
C LYS A 132 17.85 39.15 16.58
N GLY A 133 17.06 38.23 17.15
CA GLY A 133 15.64 38.47 17.45
C GLY A 133 15.44 39.01 18.86
N GLY A 134 14.27 38.73 19.46
CA GLY A 134 13.91 39.16 20.81
C GLY A 134 12.78 40.20 20.81
N LEU A 135 12.55 40.85 21.96
CA LEU A 135 11.54 41.89 22.11
C LEU A 135 12.03 43.18 21.42
N VAL A 136 11.38 43.56 20.32
CA VAL A 136 11.79 44.66 19.43
C VAL A 136 10.90 45.89 19.49
N ASP A 137 9.66 45.77 19.97
CA ASP A 137 8.77 46.91 20.20
C ASP A 137 7.75 46.61 21.32
N ILE A 138 7.24 47.65 21.96
CA ILE A 138 6.12 47.59 22.90
C ILE A 138 5.11 48.67 22.52
N THR A 139 3.85 48.27 22.30
CA THR A 139 2.73 49.18 22.06
C THR A 139 1.65 49.03 23.12
N VAL A 140 0.87 50.08 23.35
CA VAL A 140 -0.10 50.14 24.46
C VAL A 140 -1.46 50.58 23.93
N ARG A 141 -2.47 49.72 24.12
CA ARG A 141 -3.85 49.93 23.70
C ARG A 141 -4.76 50.11 24.90
N VAL A 142 -5.65 51.08 24.84
CA VAL A 142 -6.75 51.26 25.81
C VAL A 142 -8.02 50.72 25.18
N LEU A 143 -8.70 49.79 25.84
CA LEU A 143 -9.91 49.14 25.32
C LEU A 143 -11.08 49.29 26.31
N PRO A 144 -12.26 49.77 25.86
CA PRO A 144 -13.45 49.79 26.71
C PRO A 144 -14.05 48.39 26.87
N PHE A 145 -14.67 48.12 28.02
CA PHE A 145 -15.47 46.94 28.30
C PHE A 145 -16.64 47.26 29.24
N ASN A 146 -17.73 46.49 29.15
CA ASN A 146 -18.93 46.71 29.95
C ASN A 146 -19.05 45.61 31.03
N LYS A 147 -18.68 45.92 32.28
CA LYS A 147 -18.75 44.97 33.40
C LYS A 147 -20.14 44.34 33.55
N LYS A 148 -21.22 45.13 33.44
CA LYS A 148 -22.60 44.66 33.65
C LYS A 148 -23.02 43.61 32.61
N VAL A 149 -22.52 43.70 31.38
CA VAL A 149 -22.80 42.70 30.31
C VAL A 149 -22.01 41.41 30.53
N TYR A 150 -20.72 41.50 30.86
CA TYR A 150 -19.83 40.34 30.89
C TYR A 150 -19.72 39.62 32.25
N TYR A 151 -20.08 40.29 33.36
CA TYR A 151 -19.96 39.77 34.72
C TYR A 151 -21.30 39.64 35.46
N GLY A 152 -22.42 39.87 34.77
CA GLY A 152 -23.74 39.60 35.32
C GLY A 152 -23.90 38.13 35.71
N VAL A 153 -24.46 37.88 36.90
CA VAL A 153 -24.80 36.52 37.36
C VAL A 153 -26.25 36.24 36.98
N TYR A 154 -26.49 35.17 36.22
CA TYR A 154 -27.81 34.78 35.74
C TYR A 154 -28.26 33.46 36.39
N LYS A 155 -29.56 33.36 36.69
CA LYS A 155 -30.22 32.09 37.04
C LYS A 155 -30.24 31.16 35.83
N LYS A 156 -30.46 29.86 36.10
CA LYS A 156 -30.63 28.83 35.07
C LYS A 156 -31.81 29.09 34.10
N ASN A 157 -32.79 29.92 34.48
CA ASN A 157 -33.90 30.35 33.62
C ASN A 157 -33.66 31.69 32.88
N GLY A 158 -32.47 32.29 33.00
CA GLY A 158 -32.09 33.52 32.30
C GLY A 158 -32.26 34.83 33.08
N ASP A 159 -32.97 34.83 34.22
CA ASP A 159 -33.11 36.03 35.05
C ASP A 159 -31.76 36.45 35.66
N THR A 160 -31.43 37.74 35.67
CA THR A 160 -30.32 38.26 36.49
C THR A 160 -30.59 38.02 37.99
N ILE A 161 -29.54 37.66 38.74
CA ILE A 161 -29.56 37.59 40.20
C ILE A 161 -28.73 38.74 40.77
N GLU A 162 -29.36 39.68 41.46
CA GLU A 162 -28.65 40.46 42.46
C GLU A 162 -28.33 39.53 43.63
N SER A 163 -27.05 39.15 43.78
CA SER A 163 -26.63 38.20 44.82
C SER A 163 -25.21 38.46 45.28
N GLU A 164 -24.89 37.94 46.47
CA GLU A 164 -23.52 37.92 46.99
C GLU A 164 -22.50 37.31 46.02
N ALA A 165 -22.92 36.50 45.04
CA ALA A 165 -22.01 35.93 44.04
C ALA A 165 -21.30 37.00 43.20
N HIS A 166 -21.83 38.23 43.12
CA HIS A 166 -21.13 39.37 42.51
C HIS A 166 -19.75 39.63 43.15
N ARG A 167 -19.54 39.26 44.43
CA ARG A 167 -18.24 39.37 45.11
C ARG A 167 -17.12 38.56 44.45
N PHE A 168 -17.46 37.50 43.69
CA PHE A 168 -16.48 36.69 42.96
C PHE A 168 -16.16 37.25 41.57
N VAL A 169 -16.92 38.24 41.09
CA VAL A 169 -16.78 38.81 39.73
C VAL A 169 -16.41 40.31 39.75
N GLY A 170 -16.30 40.89 40.94
CA GLY A 170 -15.98 42.30 41.17
C GLY A 170 -17.23 43.19 41.25
N GLU A 171 -17.08 44.38 41.85
CA GLU A 171 -18.19 45.33 41.96
C GLU A 171 -18.69 45.77 40.57
N ILE A 172 -20.00 45.63 40.37
CA ILE A 172 -20.73 46.05 39.17
C ILE A 172 -21.38 47.40 39.46
N THR A 173 -20.59 48.47 39.35
CA THR A 173 -21.12 49.85 39.42
C THR A 173 -21.92 50.20 38.17
N GLU A 174 -22.88 51.12 38.30
CA GLU A 174 -23.80 51.44 37.22
C GLU A 174 -23.15 52.20 36.05
N ARG A 175 -23.35 51.68 34.84
CA ARG A 175 -23.22 52.38 33.53
C ARG A 175 -21.87 53.01 33.14
N GLU A 176 -20.82 52.99 33.96
CA GLU A 176 -19.51 53.42 33.50
C GLU A 176 -18.83 52.37 32.59
N SER A 177 -18.47 52.81 31.37
CA SER A 177 -17.64 52.03 30.45
C SER A 177 -16.23 51.91 31.01
N HIS A 178 -15.96 50.81 31.71
CA HIS A 178 -14.64 50.54 32.25
C HIS A 178 -13.63 50.40 31.11
N LYS A 179 -12.39 50.82 31.33
CA LYS A 179 -11.30 50.66 30.38
C LYS A 179 -10.25 49.70 30.94
N MET A 180 -9.66 48.89 30.06
CA MET A 180 -8.48 48.08 30.36
C MET A 180 -7.30 48.52 29.49
N VAL A 181 -6.09 48.36 30.01
CA VAL A 181 -4.86 48.55 29.22
C VAL A 181 -4.39 47.18 28.73
N VAL A 182 -4.10 47.07 27.43
CA VAL A 182 -3.46 45.89 26.85
C VAL A 182 -2.11 46.31 26.28
N VAL A 183 -1.05 45.79 26.88
CA VAL A 183 0.33 45.98 26.42
C VAL A 183 0.64 44.87 25.42
N HIS A 184 1.05 45.26 24.22
CA HIS A 184 1.51 44.38 23.15
C HIS A 184 3.04 44.35 23.14
N CYS A 185 3.63 43.18 23.36
CA CYS A 185 5.06 42.92 23.28
C CYS A 185 5.36 42.29 21.91
N HIS A 186 6.04 43.02 21.04
CA HIS A 186 6.36 42.61 19.68
C HIS A 186 7.73 41.92 19.63
N ILE A 187 7.76 40.64 19.29
CA ILE A 187 8.92 39.78 19.49
C ILE A 187 9.30 39.13 18.15
N ASP A 188 10.53 39.35 17.70
CA ASP A 188 11.13 38.55 16.62
C ASP A 188 11.49 37.17 17.18
N VAL A 189 10.77 36.15 16.71
CA VAL A 189 10.91 34.75 17.15
C VAL A 189 11.79 33.91 16.22
N CYS A 190 12.48 34.56 15.28
CA CYS A 190 13.35 33.99 14.27
C CYS A 190 12.67 32.81 13.53
N GLU A 191 13.38 31.70 13.33
CA GLU A 191 12.90 30.50 12.63
C GLU A 191 11.88 29.65 13.40
N SER A 192 11.18 30.21 14.39
CA SER A 192 10.19 29.49 15.22
C SER A 192 8.79 30.09 15.11
N MET A 193 7.77 29.31 15.50
CA MET A 193 6.40 29.81 15.63
C MET A 193 6.27 30.75 16.84
N GLY A 194 6.98 30.45 17.92
CA GLY A 194 7.30 31.43 18.96
C GLY A 194 6.32 31.54 20.13
N ALA A 195 5.15 30.90 20.12
CA ALA A 195 4.12 30.99 21.18
C ALA A 195 4.69 30.89 22.60
N ASN A 196 5.49 29.85 22.90
CA ASN A 196 6.07 29.67 24.24
C ASN A 196 7.00 30.84 24.62
N THR A 197 7.86 31.30 23.71
CA THR A 197 8.76 32.45 23.96
C THR A 197 7.98 33.74 24.18
N VAL A 198 6.91 33.95 23.41
CA VAL A 198 6.02 35.11 23.54
C VAL A 198 5.32 35.10 24.90
N ASN A 199 4.79 33.94 25.33
CA ASN A 199 4.16 33.79 26.64
C ASN A 199 5.17 34.04 27.77
N THR A 200 6.38 33.45 27.72
CA THR A 200 7.42 33.66 28.74
C THR A 200 7.85 35.13 28.86
N VAL A 201 7.92 35.88 27.75
CA VAL A 201 8.21 37.33 27.79
C VAL A 201 7.03 38.11 28.37
N ALA A 202 5.79 37.79 27.98
CA ALA A 202 4.59 38.41 28.53
C ALA A 202 4.41 38.14 30.04
N GLU A 203 4.75 36.94 30.51
CA GLU A 203 4.79 36.57 31.92
C GLU A 203 5.90 37.31 32.68
N GLY A 204 7.12 37.32 32.12
CA GLY A 204 8.28 37.94 32.76
C GLY A 204 8.20 39.46 32.88
N ILE A 205 7.60 40.15 31.90
CA ILE A 205 7.45 41.62 31.91
C ILE A 205 6.30 42.10 32.83
N ALA A 206 5.33 41.24 33.13
CA ALA A 206 4.11 41.62 33.83
C ALA A 206 4.31 42.21 35.25
N PRO A 207 5.22 41.69 36.12
CA PRO A 207 5.51 42.32 37.41
C PRO A 207 6.06 43.74 37.26
N LYS A 208 6.98 43.94 36.31
CA LYS A 208 7.58 45.26 36.05
C LYS A 208 6.56 46.28 35.52
N LEU A 209 5.52 45.83 34.81
CA LEU A 209 4.39 46.68 34.44
C LEU A 209 3.57 47.10 35.69
N LEU A 210 3.28 46.17 36.61
CA LEU A 210 2.60 46.50 37.87
C LEU A 210 3.40 47.49 38.74
N ASP A 211 4.74 47.35 38.80
CA ASP A 211 5.60 48.30 39.52
C ASP A 211 5.51 49.74 38.97
N ILE A 212 5.06 49.91 37.72
CA ILE A 212 4.94 51.23 37.06
C ILE A 212 3.54 51.83 37.24
N VAL A 213 2.48 51.02 37.20
CA VAL A 213 1.08 51.51 37.11
C VAL A 213 0.11 50.97 38.16
N GLY A 214 0.54 50.05 39.03
CA GLY A 214 -0.34 49.37 39.97
C GLY A 214 -1.40 48.49 39.29
N GLY A 215 -2.55 48.33 39.95
CA GLY A 215 -3.65 47.50 39.46
C GLY A 215 -3.36 45.99 39.48
N ARG A 216 -3.88 45.26 38.50
CA ARG A 216 -3.83 43.79 38.45
C ARG A 216 -3.58 43.27 37.03
N VAL A 217 -2.73 42.25 36.90
CA VAL A 217 -2.49 41.56 35.63
C VAL A 217 -3.55 40.46 35.40
N GLY A 218 -4.14 40.45 34.20
CA GLY A 218 -5.01 39.39 33.70
C GLY A 218 -4.25 38.38 32.83
N LEU A 219 -4.67 38.26 31.57
CA LEU A 219 -4.04 37.38 30.58
C LEU A 219 -2.63 37.82 30.20
N ARG A 220 -1.75 36.83 29.96
CA ARG A 220 -0.39 36.94 29.42
C ARG A 220 -0.26 35.89 28.33
N ILE A 221 -0.51 36.24 27.07
CA ILE A 221 -0.73 35.24 26.02
C ILE A 221 -0.38 35.79 24.63
N VAL A 222 0.17 34.94 23.76
CA VAL A 222 0.33 35.21 22.33
C VAL A 222 -1.03 35.47 21.66
N THR A 223 -1.07 36.40 20.70
CA THR A 223 -2.19 36.48 19.75
C THR A 223 -1.81 35.80 18.43
N ASN A 224 -2.71 34.94 17.91
CA ASN A 224 -2.56 34.33 16.59
C ASN A 224 -2.84 35.33 15.45
N PHE A 225 -3.41 36.50 15.73
CA PHE A 225 -3.65 37.54 14.73
C PHE A 225 -2.36 38.33 14.44
N CYS A 226 -1.42 37.65 13.79
CA CYS A 226 -0.03 38.09 13.60
C CYS A 226 0.08 39.07 12.43
N VAL A 227 -0.48 40.27 12.59
CA VAL A 227 -0.55 41.29 11.53
C VAL A 227 0.81 41.73 11.01
N GLU A 228 1.91 41.56 11.76
CA GLU A 228 3.27 41.92 11.33
C GLU A 228 4.07 40.76 10.69
N ARG A 229 3.51 39.54 10.72
CA ARG A 229 4.12 38.32 10.16
C ARG A 229 3.24 37.77 9.06
N ARG A 230 3.43 38.30 7.85
CA ARG A 230 2.60 38.04 6.68
C ARG A 230 3.44 37.58 5.51
N ALA A 231 2.88 36.69 4.70
CA ALA A 231 3.38 36.37 3.37
C ALA A 231 2.45 36.90 2.30
N LYS A 232 3.03 37.33 1.18
CA LYS A 232 2.34 37.74 -0.04
C LYS A 232 2.72 36.80 -1.17
N ALA A 233 1.76 36.55 -2.05
CA ALA A 233 2.01 35.93 -3.35
C ALA A 233 1.19 36.65 -4.42
N SER A 234 1.72 36.70 -5.64
CA SER A 234 1.00 37.19 -6.80
C SER A 234 1.41 36.48 -8.08
N PHE A 235 0.56 36.55 -9.10
CA PHE A 235 0.86 36.12 -10.47
C PHE A 235 0.20 37.05 -11.49
N MET A 236 0.73 37.05 -12.72
CA MET A 236 0.07 37.61 -13.91
C MET A 236 0.02 36.54 -14.99
N ILE A 237 -1.12 36.38 -15.66
CA ILE A 237 -1.25 35.50 -16.83
C ILE A 237 -1.92 36.31 -17.96
N PRO A 238 -1.34 36.36 -19.18
CA PRO A 238 -2.01 36.98 -20.32
C PRO A 238 -3.37 36.33 -20.56
N VAL A 239 -4.42 37.13 -20.79
CA VAL A 239 -5.79 36.62 -20.95
C VAL A 239 -5.87 35.61 -22.09
N SER A 240 -5.16 35.83 -23.20
CA SER A 240 -5.05 34.88 -24.33
C SER A 240 -4.45 33.51 -23.97
N LYS A 241 -3.80 33.38 -22.81
CA LYS A 241 -3.20 32.12 -22.28
C LYS A 241 -4.01 31.50 -21.13
N LEU A 242 -5.12 32.10 -20.71
CA LEU A 242 -6.02 31.56 -19.69
C LEU A 242 -7.00 30.49 -20.20
N GLY A 243 -7.03 30.24 -21.52
CA GLY A 243 -7.93 29.26 -22.13
C GLY A 243 -7.88 27.90 -21.42
N TYR A 244 -9.06 27.36 -21.11
CA TYR A 244 -9.18 26.16 -20.29
C TYR A 244 -10.34 25.28 -20.75
N LYS A 245 -10.04 24.02 -21.04
CA LYS A 245 -10.94 23.07 -21.71
C LYS A 245 -11.49 23.71 -23.00
N ASN A 246 -12.81 23.92 -23.08
CA ASN A 246 -13.49 24.45 -24.25
C ASN A 246 -13.77 25.97 -24.16
N LEU A 247 -13.29 26.66 -23.11
CA LEU A 247 -13.45 28.10 -22.97
C LEU A 247 -12.23 28.88 -23.45
N LYS A 248 -12.49 29.97 -24.16
CA LYS A 248 -11.48 30.98 -24.50
C LYS A 248 -11.01 31.70 -23.24
N GLY A 249 -9.83 32.30 -23.31
CA GLY A 249 -9.19 32.93 -22.16
C GLY A 249 -9.96 34.14 -21.62
N GLU A 250 -10.61 34.89 -22.51
CA GLU A 250 -11.47 36.03 -22.21
C GLU A 250 -12.69 35.62 -21.38
N ASP A 251 -13.34 34.50 -21.75
CA ASP A 251 -14.47 33.95 -20.98
C ASP A 251 -14.03 33.41 -19.62
N VAL A 252 -12.86 32.77 -19.54
CA VAL A 252 -12.30 32.31 -18.26
C VAL A 252 -11.99 33.52 -17.36
N ALA A 253 -11.34 34.54 -17.89
CA ALA A 253 -11.00 35.76 -17.15
C ALA A 253 -12.25 36.50 -16.64
N ARG A 254 -13.22 36.75 -17.53
CA ARG A 254 -14.50 37.40 -17.20
C ARG A 254 -15.21 36.66 -16.07
N LYS A 255 -15.40 35.35 -16.19
CA LYS A 255 -16.10 34.57 -15.18
C LYS A 255 -15.32 34.43 -13.86
N ILE A 256 -13.99 34.44 -13.89
CA ILE A 256 -13.17 34.53 -12.67
C ILE A 256 -13.44 35.86 -11.95
N MET A 257 -13.51 36.97 -12.69
CA MET A 257 -13.88 38.28 -12.14
C MET A 257 -15.31 38.31 -11.60
N GLU A 258 -16.28 37.71 -12.30
CA GLU A 258 -17.67 37.55 -11.81
C GLU A 258 -17.73 36.76 -10.49
N GLY A 259 -17.02 35.62 -10.41
CA GLY A 259 -16.97 34.77 -9.20
C GLY A 259 -16.23 35.42 -8.03
N TYR A 260 -15.20 36.22 -8.31
CA TYR A 260 -14.52 37.07 -7.33
C TYR A 260 -15.40 38.23 -6.85
N GLY A 261 -16.16 38.86 -7.76
CA GLY A 261 -17.13 39.91 -7.45
C GLY A 261 -18.21 39.42 -6.48
N LEU A 262 -18.80 38.25 -6.76
CA LEU A 262 -19.74 37.61 -5.82
C LEU A 262 -19.09 37.35 -4.45
N ALA A 263 -17.83 36.91 -4.41
CA ALA A 263 -17.12 36.73 -3.15
C ALA A 263 -16.87 38.06 -2.42
N LYS A 264 -16.63 39.16 -3.13
CA LYS A 264 -16.43 40.48 -2.51
C LYS A 264 -17.70 41.07 -1.92
N GLU A 265 -18.85 40.87 -2.56
CA GLU A 265 -20.10 41.44 -2.07
C GLU A 265 -20.85 40.58 -1.04
N ASP A 266 -20.73 39.26 -1.13
CA ASP A 266 -21.47 38.33 -0.27
C ASP A 266 -20.54 37.55 0.71
N PRO A 267 -20.66 37.78 2.03
CA PRO A 267 -19.95 36.99 3.05
C PRO A 267 -20.18 35.47 2.96
N TYR A 268 -21.36 34.99 2.54
CA TYR A 268 -21.61 33.54 2.36
C TYR A 268 -20.68 32.97 1.28
N ARG A 269 -20.49 33.70 0.17
CA ARG A 269 -19.52 33.33 -0.86
C ARG A 269 -18.08 33.55 -0.38
N ALA A 270 -17.78 34.64 0.33
CA ALA A 270 -16.45 34.94 0.86
C ALA A 270 -15.90 33.82 1.76
N VAL A 271 -16.72 33.27 2.67
CA VAL A 271 -16.33 32.15 3.54
C VAL A 271 -15.96 30.93 2.70
N THR A 272 -16.80 30.57 1.71
CA THR A 272 -16.54 29.42 0.82
C THR A 272 -15.29 29.66 -0.06
N HIS A 273 -15.05 30.90 -0.47
CA HIS A 273 -13.90 31.32 -1.25
C HIS A 273 -12.60 31.20 -0.45
N ASN A 274 -12.63 31.60 0.83
CA ASN A 274 -11.50 31.47 1.76
C ASN A 274 -11.26 30.01 2.16
N LYS A 275 -12.29 29.20 2.42
CA LYS A 275 -12.16 27.74 2.60
C LYS A 275 -11.36 27.10 1.46
N GLY A 276 -11.63 27.53 0.23
CA GLY A 276 -10.87 27.09 -0.96
C GLY A 276 -9.38 27.46 -0.95
N ILE A 277 -8.99 28.58 -0.33
CA ILE A 277 -7.58 28.95 -0.08
C ILE A 277 -6.98 28.02 0.98
N MET A 278 -7.68 27.85 2.10
CA MET A 278 -7.21 27.11 3.27
C MET A 278 -7.02 25.62 2.99
N ASN A 279 -7.85 25.02 2.12
CA ASN A 279 -7.61 23.67 1.58
C ASN A 279 -6.19 23.44 1.05
N GLY A 280 -5.56 24.46 0.47
CA GLY A 280 -4.18 24.39 0.01
C GLY A 280 -3.18 24.60 1.16
N ILE A 281 -3.40 25.66 1.95
CA ILE A 281 -2.52 26.07 3.06
C ILE A 281 -2.43 24.99 4.14
N ASP A 282 -3.57 24.49 4.62
CA ASP A 282 -3.65 23.54 5.72
C ASP A 282 -3.04 22.19 5.33
N ALA A 283 -3.24 21.76 4.09
CA ALA A 283 -2.62 20.53 3.59
C ALA A 283 -1.07 20.62 3.60
N VAL A 284 -0.50 21.80 3.31
CA VAL A 284 0.94 22.06 3.43
C VAL A 284 1.36 22.19 4.90
N ALA A 285 0.57 22.90 5.72
CA ALA A 285 0.81 23.07 7.14
C ALA A 285 0.91 21.72 7.88
N ILE A 286 -0.06 20.83 7.66
CA ILE A 286 -0.09 19.46 8.23
C ILE A 286 1.12 18.65 7.75
N ALA A 287 1.42 18.68 6.44
CA ALA A 287 2.56 17.94 5.88
C ALA A 287 3.93 18.40 6.42
N LEU A 288 4.04 19.64 6.90
CA LEU A 288 5.28 20.27 7.37
C LEU A 288 5.25 20.60 8.87
N GLY A 289 4.32 20.02 9.63
CA GLY A 289 4.29 20.10 11.10
C GLY A 289 3.93 21.45 11.69
N GLN A 290 3.17 22.27 10.96
CA GLN A 290 2.73 23.60 11.40
C GLN A 290 1.38 23.55 12.11
N ASP A 291 1.12 24.51 13.01
CA ASP A 291 -0.19 24.67 13.63
C ASP A 291 -1.18 25.33 12.65
N PHE A 292 -1.95 24.51 11.94
CA PHE A 292 -2.95 25.02 10.99
C PHE A 292 -4.07 25.83 11.67
N ARG A 293 -4.36 25.63 12.97
CA ARG A 293 -5.38 26.41 13.70
C ARG A 293 -4.91 27.83 13.97
N ALA A 294 -3.62 28.01 14.25
CA ALA A 294 -3.00 29.33 14.37
C ALA A 294 -3.04 30.08 13.03
N ILE A 295 -2.79 29.38 11.91
CA ILE A 295 -2.86 29.95 10.56
C ILE A 295 -4.31 30.32 10.19
N GLU A 296 -5.26 29.39 10.36
CA GLU A 296 -6.70 29.60 10.08
C GLU A 296 -7.29 30.77 10.88
N SER A 297 -7.05 30.80 12.20
CA SER A 297 -7.56 31.90 13.04
C SER A 297 -6.96 33.25 12.65
N GLY A 298 -5.67 33.31 12.31
CA GLY A 298 -5.02 34.51 11.78
C GLY A 298 -5.58 34.94 10.41
N ALA A 299 -5.76 33.98 9.48
CA ALA A 299 -6.27 34.23 8.14
C ALA A 299 -7.73 34.69 8.15
N HIS A 300 -8.62 34.03 8.90
CA HIS A 300 -10.02 34.42 9.00
C HIS A 300 -10.24 35.73 9.78
N ALA A 301 -9.37 36.07 10.74
CA ALA A 301 -9.36 37.42 11.32
C ALA A 301 -8.83 38.48 10.32
N TRP A 302 -7.87 38.14 9.47
CA TRP A 302 -7.38 39.04 8.42
C TRP A 302 -8.44 39.28 7.34
N ALA A 303 -9.32 38.31 7.09
CA ALA A 303 -10.47 38.45 6.19
C ALA A 303 -11.48 39.52 6.65
N THR A 304 -11.54 39.89 7.94
CA THR A 304 -12.47 40.89 8.48
C THR A 304 -11.86 42.28 8.70
N ARG A 305 -10.59 42.50 8.33
CA ARG A 305 -9.83 43.73 8.62
C ARG A 305 -10.46 45.05 8.12
N ASN A 306 -11.37 44.98 7.14
CA ASN A 306 -12.11 46.11 6.58
C ASN A 306 -13.48 46.34 7.25
N GLY A 307 -13.81 45.63 8.33
CA GLY A 307 -15.11 45.70 9.03
C GLY A 307 -16.18 44.73 8.51
N ARG A 308 -15.98 44.11 7.34
CA ARG A 308 -16.79 43.01 6.78
C ARG A 308 -15.88 41.82 6.47
N TYR A 309 -16.39 40.60 6.61
CA TYR A 309 -15.68 39.38 6.18
C TYR A 309 -15.61 39.34 4.65
N GLU A 310 -14.39 39.29 4.10
CA GLU A 310 -14.11 39.39 2.66
C GLU A 310 -13.18 38.28 2.16
N PRO A 311 -13.10 38.03 0.84
CA PRO A 311 -12.09 37.16 0.25
C PRO A 311 -10.68 37.70 0.51
N LEU A 312 -9.79 36.79 0.90
CA LEU A 312 -8.38 37.08 1.19
C LEU A 312 -7.58 37.40 -0.07
N THR A 313 -7.91 36.75 -1.20
CA THR A 313 -7.31 37.07 -2.51
C THR A 313 -7.91 38.35 -3.10
N GLN A 314 -7.15 39.02 -3.97
CA GLN A 314 -7.67 39.99 -4.93
C GLN A 314 -7.44 39.49 -6.35
N TYR A 315 -8.42 39.70 -7.25
CA TYR A 315 -8.23 39.55 -8.69
C TYR A 315 -8.50 40.87 -9.39
N LYS A 316 -7.71 41.16 -10.43
CA LYS A 316 -7.84 42.35 -11.28
C LYS A 316 -7.54 41.96 -12.73
N LEU A 317 -8.10 42.71 -13.66
CA LEU A 317 -7.58 42.77 -15.03
C LEU A 317 -6.63 43.96 -15.11
N ILE A 318 -5.44 43.76 -15.67
CA ILE A 318 -4.41 44.78 -15.85
C ILE A 318 -4.03 44.78 -17.33
N GLU A 319 -4.02 45.97 -17.94
CA GLU A 319 -3.55 46.17 -19.31
C GLU A 319 -2.11 46.68 -19.26
N GLU A 320 -1.20 46.01 -19.96
CA GLU A 320 0.22 46.35 -20.01
C GLU A 320 0.78 45.96 -21.38
N ASN A 321 1.50 46.87 -22.06
CA ASN A 321 2.09 46.63 -23.38
C ASN A 321 1.09 46.07 -24.42
N ASP A 322 -0.10 46.69 -24.52
CA ASP A 322 -1.22 46.31 -25.38
C ASP A 322 -1.76 44.88 -25.15
N LEU A 323 -1.43 44.26 -24.02
CA LEU A 323 -1.90 42.93 -23.61
C LEU A 323 -2.68 43.03 -22.30
N LEU A 324 -3.82 42.34 -22.26
CA LEU A 324 -4.64 42.21 -21.06
C LEU A 324 -4.20 40.99 -20.24
N TYR A 325 -4.01 41.16 -18.94
CA TYR A 325 -3.58 40.15 -17.98
C TYR A 325 -4.62 39.94 -16.88
N LEU A 326 -4.80 38.70 -16.43
CA LEU A 326 -5.41 38.42 -15.13
C LEU A 326 -4.31 38.46 -14.06
N PHE A 327 -4.42 39.41 -13.15
CA PHE A 327 -3.60 39.52 -11.95
C PHE A 327 -4.32 38.85 -10.77
N GLY A 328 -3.62 37.98 -10.06
CA GLY A 328 -4.06 37.39 -8.79
C GLY A 328 -3.08 37.76 -7.67
N TYR A 329 -3.60 38.10 -6.50
CA TYR A 329 -2.82 38.45 -5.29
C TYR A 329 -3.41 37.79 -4.05
N LEU A 330 -2.57 37.38 -3.10
CA LEU A 330 -2.94 36.94 -1.76
C LEU A 330 -1.97 37.54 -0.74
N GLU A 331 -2.49 37.98 0.39
CA GLU A 331 -1.71 38.38 1.57
C GLU A 331 -2.37 37.81 2.82
N ILE A 332 -1.59 37.05 3.61
CA ILE A 332 -2.08 36.29 4.77
C ILE A 332 -1.09 36.36 5.93
N PRO A 333 -1.55 36.40 7.19
CA PRO A 333 -0.72 36.11 8.36
C PRO A 333 -0.23 34.65 8.32
N THR A 334 1.03 34.42 8.71
CA THR A 334 1.67 33.10 8.69
C THR A 334 2.42 32.82 10.00
N PRO A 335 1.72 32.49 11.10
CA PRO A 335 2.33 32.12 12.39
C PRO A 335 2.94 30.71 12.36
N ILE A 336 4.10 30.57 11.70
CA ILE A 336 4.76 29.29 11.40
C ILE A 336 6.16 29.19 11.99
N GLY A 337 6.72 27.99 12.06
CA GLY A 337 8.09 27.74 12.54
C GLY A 337 8.74 26.54 11.87
N VAL A 338 10.01 26.66 11.48
CA VAL A 338 10.82 25.53 10.98
C VAL A 338 11.73 24.95 12.08
N ARG A 339 11.68 25.54 13.30
CA ARG A 339 12.33 25.05 14.52
C ARG A 339 11.31 24.95 15.66
N GLY A 340 11.40 23.86 16.43
CA GLY A 340 10.51 23.54 17.54
C GLY A 340 9.27 22.72 17.14
N GLY A 341 8.40 22.44 18.10
CA GLY A 341 7.20 21.61 17.90
C GLY A 341 7.52 20.17 17.47
N ALA A 342 6.55 19.55 16.79
CA ALA A 342 6.62 18.14 16.36
C ALA A 342 7.65 17.86 15.25
N ILE A 343 8.16 18.89 14.56
CA ILE A 343 8.97 18.74 13.33
C ILE A 343 10.24 17.90 13.58
N GLN A 344 10.85 18.04 14.76
CA GLN A 344 12.07 17.32 15.10
C GLN A 344 11.83 15.91 15.66
N SER A 345 10.66 15.63 16.22
CA SER A 345 10.31 14.31 16.78
C SER A 345 9.58 13.41 15.79
N HIS A 346 8.90 13.97 14.77
CA HIS A 346 8.05 13.23 13.84
C HIS A 346 8.80 12.86 12.54
N PRO A 347 9.04 11.57 12.24
CA PRO A 347 9.87 11.17 11.09
C PRO A 347 9.32 11.59 9.72
N THR A 348 8.00 11.53 9.50
CA THR A 348 7.37 12.07 8.27
C THR A 348 7.65 13.56 8.08
N MET A 349 7.66 14.37 9.15
CA MET A 349 7.89 15.82 9.05
C MET A 349 9.36 16.13 8.74
N GLN A 350 10.31 15.38 9.33
CA GLN A 350 11.71 15.45 8.94
C GLN A 350 11.89 15.12 7.43
N TYR A 351 11.20 14.09 6.93
CA TYR A 351 11.25 13.70 5.53
C TYR A 351 10.69 14.78 4.59
N THR A 352 9.53 15.39 4.91
CA THR A 352 8.91 16.42 4.07
C THR A 352 9.70 17.73 4.08
N HIS A 353 10.29 18.13 5.21
CA HIS A 353 11.22 19.26 5.28
C HIS A 353 12.48 19.00 4.44
N ALA A 354 13.08 17.81 4.55
CA ALA A 354 14.27 17.46 3.77
C ALA A 354 13.96 17.37 2.25
N LEU A 355 12.77 16.93 1.85
CA LEU A 355 12.31 16.96 0.45
C LEU A 355 12.18 18.39 -0.11
N MET A 356 11.89 19.37 0.76
CA MET A 356 11.91 20.81 0.44
C MET A 356 13.29 21.46 0.63
N ASN A 357 14.36 20.68 0.82
CA ASN A 357 15.71 21.16 1.10
C ASN A 357 15.81 22.02 2.39
N ASN A 358 15.05 21.67 3.43
CA ASN A 358 15.02 22.32 4.75
C ASN A 358 14.78 23.85 4.67
N PRO A 359 13.58 24.28 4.25
CA PRO A 359 13.27 25.69 4.00
C PRO A 359 13.36 26.55 5.27
N SER A 360 13.57 27.85 5.08
CA SER A 360 13.43 28.84 6.16
C SER A 360 11.95 29.18 6.41
N CYS A 361 11.67 29.87 7.52
CA CYS A 361 10.36 30.45 7.79
C CYS A 361 9.88 31.36 6.64
N ALA A 362 10.75 32.16 6.02
CA ALA A 362 10.40 33.00 4.88
C ALA A 362 9.97 32.16 3.66
N THR A 363 10.82 31.21 3.25
CA THR A 363 10.52 30.31 2.13
C THR A 363 9.21 29.53 2.35
N LEU A 364 8.98 29.03 3.57
CA LEU A 364 7.75 28.30 3.89
C LEU A 364 6.52 29.20 3.89
N ALA A 365 6.61 30.42 4.44
CA ALA A 365 5.49 31.36 4.44
C ALA A 365 5.10 31.78 3.02
N GLU A 366 6.09 32.05 2.16
CA GLU A 366 5.89 32.33 0.73
C GLU A 366 5.26 31.14 0.00
N VAL A 367 5.67 29.90 0.32
CA VAL A 367 5.02 28.68 -0.22
C VAL A 367 3.56 28.58 0.21
N LEU A 368 3.21 28.88 1.46
CA LEU A 368 1.80 28.87 1.91
C LEU A 368 0.96 29.90 1.14
N ALA A 369 1.44 31.14 0.99
CA ALA A 369 0.73 32.16 0.21
C ALA A 369 0.60 31.78 -1.28
N MET A 370 1.69 31.25 -1.88
CA MET A 370 1.70 30.79 -3.27
C MET A 370 0.73 29.64 -3.50
N VAL A 371 0.69 28.65 -2.60
CA VAL A 371 -0.23 27.50 -2.67
C VAL A 371 -1.68 27.94 -2.45
N GLY A 372 -1.95 28.80 -1.46
CA GLY A 372 -3.30 29.31 -1.19
C GLY A 372 -3.88 30.09 -2.37
N LEU A 373 -3.09 30.98 -2.97
CA LEU A 373 -3.48 31.73 -4.17
C LEU A 373 -3.74 30.78 -5.36
N THR A 374 -2.85 29.81 -5.56
CA THR A 374 -2.96 28.82 -6.65
C THR A 374 -4.20 27.94 -6.49
N GLN A 375 -4.50 27.51 -5.28
CA GLN A 375 -5.65 26.65 -4.99
C GLN A 375 -6.97 27.40 -5.20
N ASN A 376 -7.01 28.68 -4.83
CA ASN A 376 -8.14 29.54 -5.12
C ASN A 376 -8.34 29.79 -6.62
N PHE A 377 -7.27 30.08 -7.37
CA PHE A 377 -7.32 30.19 -8.83
C PHE A 377 -7.78 28.87 -9.48
N ALA A 378 -7.33 27.72 -8.97
CA ALA A 378 -7.78 26.41 -9.43
C ALA A 378 -9.30 26.23 -9.21
N ALA A 379 -9.80 26.58 -8.01
CA ALA A 379 -11.22 26.48 -7.67
C ALA A 379 -12.10 27.41 -8.52
N LEU A 380 -11.69 28.68 -8.69
CA LEU A 380 -12.40 29.64 -9.55
C LEU A 380 -12.42 29.15 -10.99
N ARG A 381 -11.25 28.80 -11.56
CA ARG A 381 -11.14 28.29 -12.94
C ARG A 381 -11.95 27.00 -13.18
N ALA A 382 -12.07 26.14 -12.17
CA ALA A 382 -12.96 24.99 -12.22
C ALA A 382 -14.43 25.43 -12.29
N MET A 383 -14.93 26.16 -11.28
CA MET A 383 -16.34 26.61 -11.19
C MET A 383 -16.86 27.26 -12.47
N VAL A 384 -16.02 28.07 -13.14
CA VAL A 384 -16.42 28.86 -14.31
C VAL A 384 -16.43 28.09 -15.63
N SER A 385 -15.69 26.98 -15.70
CA SER A 385 -15.56 26.15 -16.91
C SER A 385 -16.57 25.00 -16.92
N GLU A 386 -16.60 24.22 -15.85
CA GLU A 386 -17.56 23.15 -15.60
C GLU A 386 -17.80 23.08 -14.09
N GLY A 387 -19.07 23.14 -13.66
CA GLY A 387 -19.39 23.13 -12.22
C GLY A 387 -18.66 21.99 -11.48
N ILE A 388 -18.05 22.33 -10.33
CA ILE A 388 -17.04 21.54 -9.59
C ILE A 388 -17.29 20.03 -9.63
N GLN A 389 -18.54 19.63 -9.39
CA GLN A 389 -19.00 18.24 -9.43
C GLN A 389 -18.52 17.47 -10.67
N ARG A 390 -18.63 18.03 -11.89
CA ARG A 390 -18.22 17.36 -13.14
C ARG A 390 -16.71 17.09 -13.21
N GLY A 391 -15.88 18.02 -12.73
CA GLY A 391 -14.43 17.85 -12.67
C GLY A 391 -13.96 16.90 -11.56
N HIS A 392 -14.68 16.89 -10.43
CA HIS A 392 -14.33 16.08 -9.25
C HIS A 392 -14.85 14.64 -9.32
N MET A 393 -15.76 14.32 -10.26
CA MET A 393 -16.41 13.01 -10.39
C MET A 393 -15.43 11.83 -10.31
N SER A 394 -14.27 11.88 -10.96
CA SER A 394 -13.33 10.75 -10.98
C SER A 394 -12.72 10.42 -9.60
N LEU A 395 -12.38 11.43 -8.80
CA LEU A 395 -11.83 11.23 -7.47
C LEU A 395 -12.91 11.03 -6.40
N HIS A 396 -14.06 11.71 -6.53
CA HIS A 396 -15.22 11.42 -5.69
C HIS A 396 -15.69 9.96 -5.88
N ALA A 397 -15.75 9.48 -7.13
CA ALA A 397 -16.05 8.10 -7.45
C ALA A 397 -15.02 7.10 -6.87
N ARG A 398 -13.73 7.46 -6.78
CA ARG A 398 -12.72 6.63 -6.08
C ARG A 398 -12.98 6.56 -4.58
N ASN A 399 -13.32 7.66 -3.94
CA ASN A 399 -13.64 7.66 -2.51
C ASN A 399 -14.92 6.86 -2.21
N ILE A 400 -15.96 7.00 -3.03
CA ILE A 400 -17.19 6.20 -2.94
C ILE A 400 -16.91 4.70 -3.20
N ALA A 401 -15.99 4.36 -4.12
CA ALA A 401 -15.54 2.98 -4.32
C ALA A 401 -14.82 2.40 -3.08
N ILE A 402 -13.91 3.16 -2.46
CA ILE A 402 -13.22 2.78 -1.22
C ILE A 402 -14.24 2.58 -0.09
N GLN A 403 -15.20 3.50 0.09
CA GLN A 403 -16.27 3.40 1.08
C GLN A 403 -17.19 2.19 0.84
N ALA A 404 -17.39 1.78 -0.41
CA ALA A 404 -18.11 0.56 -0.76
C ALA A 404 -17.30 -0.73 -0.56
N GLY A 405 -16.05 -0.64 -0.07
CA GLY A 405 -15.18 -1.79 0.21
C GLY A 405 -14.32 -2.25 -0.97
N ALA A 406 -14.15 -1.42 -2.02
CA ALA A 406 -13.32 -1.80 -3.17
C ALA A 406 -11.86 -2.07 -2.76
N PRO A 407 -11.29 -3.25 -3.10
CA PRO A 407 -9.86 -3.50 -2.98
C PRO A 407 -9.04 -2.43 -3.73
N PRO A 408 -7.84 -2.04 -3.25
CA PRO A 408 -7.07 -0.92 -3.83
C PRO A 408 -6.82 -1.02 -5.34
N ILE A 409 -6.75 -2.24 -5.89
CA ILE A 409 -6.56 -2.51 -7.32
C ILE A 409 -7.82 -2.25 -8.16
N LEU A 410 -9.02 -2.42 -7.59
CA LEU A 410 -10.30 -2.19 -8.28
C LEU A 410 -10.81 -0.75 -8.15
N VAL A 411 -10.36 0.01 -7.15
CA VAL A 411 -10.75 1.42 -6.93
C VAL A 411 -10.70 2.29 -8.22
N PRO A 412 -9.69 2.21 -9.11
CA PRO A 412 -9.68 2.96 -10.36
C PRO A 412 -10.79 2.55 -11.34
N GLU A 413 -11.14 1.27 -11.38
CA GLU A 413 -12.09 0.67 -12.31
C GLU A 413 -13.54 0.94 -11.89
N VAL A 414 -13.87 0.68 -10.61
CA VAL A 414 -15.16 1.03 -9.99
C VAL A 414 -15.47 2.53 -10.19
N ALA A 415 -14.45 3.38 -10.04
CA ALA A 415 -14.58 4.80 -10.26
C ALA A 415 -14.82 5.16 -11.73
N ALA A 416 -14.10 4.55 -12.66
CA ALA A 416 -14.32 4.71 -14.11
C ALA A 416 -15.72 4.26 -14.54
N TYR A 417 -16.22 3.14 -14.00
CA TYR A 417 -17.58 2.68 -14.25
C TYR A 417 -18.64 3.71 -13.82
N MET A 418 -18.57 4.18 -12.57
CA MET A 418 -19.52 5.17 -12.04
C MET A 418 -19.51 6.50 -12.82
N VAL A 419 -18.33 6.97 -13.22
CA VAL A 419 -18.16 8.17 -14.05
C VAL A 419 -18.78 7.97 -15.44
N THR A 420 -18.50 6.84 -16.09
CA THR A 420 -18.99 6.52 -17.45
C THR A 420 -20.51 6.44 -17.49
N HIS A 421 -21.12 5.79 -16.50
CA HIS A 421 -22.57 5.64 -16.38
C HIS A 421 -23.27 6.87 -15.74
N ARG A 422 -22.52 7.92 -15.39
CA ARG A 422 -23.00 9.14 -14.72
C ARG A 422 -23.81 8.88 -13.44
N LYS A 423 -23.50 7.78 -12.74
CA LYS A 423 -24.15 7.33 -11.49
C LYS A 423 -23.07 7.11 -10.43
N ILE A 424 -22.78 8.15 -9.64
CA ILE A 424 -21.84 8.07 -8.52
C ILE A 424 -22.65 7.99 -7.23
N SER A 425 -22.72 6.80 -6.66
CA SER A 425 -23.38 6.57 -5.37
C SER A 425 -22.83 5.32 -4.70
N LEU A 426 -22.96 5.21 -3.38
CA LEU A 426 -22.60 3.99 -2.64
C LEU A 426 -23.41 2.78 -3.14
N ALA A 427 -24.65 2.99 -3.58
CA ALA A 427 -25.47 1.96 -4.22
C ALA A 427 -24.89 1.52 -5.56
N THR A 428 -24.43 2.44 -6.43
CA THR A 428 -23.83 2.10 -7.74
C THR A 428 -22.42 1.55 -7.61
N ALA A 429 -21.63 2.00 -6.63
CA ALA A 429 -20.34 1.39 -6.30
C ALA A 429 -20.53 -0.01 -5.72
N SER A 430 -21.50 -0.22 -4.83
CA SER A 430 -21.85 -1.55 -4.33
C SER A 430 -22.51 -2.43 -5.38
N GLU A 431 -23.29 -1.87 -6.32
CA GLU A 431 -23.89 -2.59 -7.45
C GLU A 431 -22.78 -3.00 -8.43
N TYR A 432 -21.86 -2.11 -8.76
CA TYR A 432 -20.68 -2.47 -9.54
C TYR A 432 -19.77 -3.42 -8.77
N LEU A 433 -19.55 -3.28 -7.46
CA LEU A 433 -18.77 -4.25 -6.70
C LEU A 433 -19.49 -5.57 -6.52
N LYS A 434 -20.84 -5.61 -6.55
CA LYS A 434 -21.70 -6.81 -6.60
C LYS A 434 -21.91 -7.36 -8.01
N ALA A 435 -21.61 -6.60 -9.06
CA ALA A 435 -21.68 -7.04 -10.45
C ALA A 435 -20.30 -7.42 -10.99
N HIS A 436 -19.25 -6.74 -10.52
CA HIS A 436 -17.87 -7.19 -10.52
C HIS A 436 -17.73 -8.37 -9.56
N SER A 437 -18.47 -8.42 -8.43
CA SER A 437 -18.80 -9.68 -7.76
C SER A 437 -19.53 -10.54 -8.78
N ILE A 438 -20.78 -10.39 -9.20
CA ILE A 438 -21.52 -11.29 -10.14
C ILE A 438 -20.89 -11.49 -11.56
N MET A 439 -19.66 -11.04 -11.80
CA MET A 439 -18.75 -11.40 -12.90
C MET A 439 -17.47 -12.12 -12.43
N THR A 440 -16.93 -11.79 -11.25
CA THR A 440 -15.96 -12.59 -10.47
C THR A 440 -16.64 -13.74 -9.68
N ASP A 441 -17.98 -13.67 -9.55
CA ASP A 441 -18.99 -14.42 -8.76
C ASP A 441 -20.04 -15.06 -9.69
N GLY A 442 -20.25 -14.50 -10.89
CA GLY A 442 -20.50 -15.30 -12.10
C GLY A 442 -19.27 -16.15 -12.49
N ARG A 443 -18.15 -15.92 -11.77
CA ARG A 443 -16.96 -16.78 -11.63
C ARG A 443 -16.68 -17.18 -10.15
N MET A 444 -17.69 -17.13 -9.24
CA MET A 444 -17.73 -17.45 -7.76
C MET A 444 -19.16 -17.36 -7.12
N SER A 445 -20.12 -18.20 -7.51
CA SER A 445 -21.50 -17.94 -7.09
C SER A 445 -21.78 -18.31 -5.63
N PHE A 446 -22.25 -17.34 -4.84
CA PHE A 446 -22.85 -17.44 -3.48
C PHE A 446 -21.93 -17.80 -2.31
N TYR A 447 -21.94 -16.97 -1.26
CA TYR A 447 -21.91 -17.45 0.13
C TYR A 447 -22.73 -16.60 1.11
N THR A 448 -23.95 -17.08 1.40
CA THR A 448 -24.35 -17.26 2.80
C THR A 448 -23.67 -18.55 3.26
N ARG A 449 -22.84 -18.56 4.32
CA ARG A 449 -22.22 -19.82 4.80
C ARG A 449 -22.38 -20.01 6.31
N GLN A 450 -23.00 -21.13 6.68
CA GLN A 450 -22.87 -21.73 8.01
C GLN A 450 -21.40 -22.07 8.27
N MET A 451 -20.96 -22.02 9.54
CA MET A 451 -19.65 -22.57 9.91
C MET A 451 -19.65 -24.09 9.70
N VAL A 452 -18.83 -24.57 8.77
CA VAL A 452 -18.55 -25.99 8.54
C VAL A 452 -17.21 -26.31 9.21
N LEU A 453 -17.13 -27.44 9.92
CA LEU A 453 -15.88 -27.90 10.53
C LEU A 453 -14.85 -28.27 9.46
N PRO A 454 -13.54 -28.05 9.68
CA PRO A 454 -12.52 -28.33 8.68
C PRO A 454 -12.24 -29.84 8.53
N SER A 455 -11.85 -30.23 7.31
CA SER A 455 -11.35 -31.56 6.98
C SER A 455 -9.88 -31.71 7.37
N THR A 456 -9.42 -32.96 7.53
CA THR A 456 -8.01 -33.26 7.87
C THR A 456 -7.44 -34.44 7.09
N LEU A 457 -6.12 -34.43 6.91
CA LEU A 457 -5.32 -35.57 6.46
C LEU A 457 -4.15 -35.78 7.43
N LEU A 458 -4.07 -36.98 8.02
CA LEU A 458 -2.91 -37.49 8.73
C LEU A 458 -2.15 -38.49 7.85
N VAL A 459 -0.83 -38.33 7.70
CA VAL A 459 0.03 -39.32 7.06
C VAL A 459 1.14 -39.66 8.04
N GLU A 460 1.19 -40.90 8.51
CA GLU A 460 2.14 -41.33 9.55
C GLU A 460 2.57 -42.78 9.36
N PHE A 461 3.85 -43.01 9.08
CA PHE A 461 4.43 -44.35 8.97
C PHE A 461 5.95 -44.35 9.18
N GLU A 462 6.49 -45.51 9.57
CA GLU A 462 7.93 -45.68 9.76
C GLU A 462 8.65 -46.15 8.49
N MET A 463 9.69 -45.41 8.10
CA MET A 463 10.72 -45.77 7.12
C MET A 463 12.08 -45.94 7.84
N GLU A 464 13.21 -45.66 7.18
CA GLU A 464 14.51 -45.46 7.85
C GLU A 464 14.46 -44.37 8.94
N VAL A 465 13.48 -43.47 8.84
CA VAL A 465 13.09 -42.45 9.81
C VAL A 465 11.56 -42.33 9.83
N PRO A 466 10.93 -41.91 10.94
CA PRO A 466 9.49 -41.72 11.00
C PRO A 466 9.06 -40.53 10.12
N VAL A 467 8.02 -40.73 9.32
CA VAL A 467 7.41 -39.69 8.48
C VAL A 467 6.04 -39.36 9.07
N SER A 468 5.82 -38.12 9.48
CA SER A 468 4.53 -37.63 9.99
C SER A 468 4.19 -36.27 9.37
N ILE A 469 3.01 -36.18 8.75
CA ILE A 469 2.46 -34.99 8.09
C ILE A 469 1.00 -34.83 8.53
N ASN A 470 0.65 -33.64 9.02
CA ASN A 470 -0.69 -33.28 9.44
C ASN A 470 -1.17 -32.07 8.63
N ILE A 471 -2.32 -32.22 7.97
CA ILE A 471 -2.91 -31.18 7.12
C ILE A 471 -4.34 -30.93 7.57
N VAL A 472 -4.68 -29.66 7.76
CA VAL A 472 -6.05 -29.19 7.97
C VAL A 472 -6.45 -28.38 6.74
N PHE A 473 -7.62 -28.66 6.17
CA PHE A 473 -8.09 -28.02 4.94
C PHE A 473 -9.61 -27.86 4.93
N GLU A 474 -10.12 -26.81 4.29
CA GLU A 474 -11.55 -26.62 4.10
C GLU A 474 -11.99 -27.36 2.82
N SER A 475 -12.61 -28.52 2.97
CA SER A 475 -13.27 -29.20 1.85
C SER A 475 -14.45 -28.36 1.33
N LEU A 476 -14.80 -28.51 0.06
CA LEU A 476 -15.94 -27.76 -0.51
C LEU A 476 -17.30 -28.34 -0.10
N GLY A 477 -17.32 -29.53 0.51
CA GLY A 477 -18.51 -30.25 0.94
C GLY A 477 -19.14 -29.71 2.22
N THR A 478 -20.28 -30.28 2.60
CA THR A 478 -21.03 -29.89 3.81
C THR A 478 -20.56 -30.59 5.08
N ASN A 479 -19.83 -31.70 4.97
CA ASN A 479 -19.30 -32.49 6.08
C ASN A 479 -17.76 -32.48 6.07
N PRO A 480 -17.09 -32.43 7.24
CA PRO A 480 -15.66 -32.65 7.33
C PRO A 480 -15.29 -34.11 7.01
N VAL A 481 -14.15 -34.31 6.35
CA VAL A 481 -13.56 -35.61 6.03
C VAL A 481 -12.21 -35.74 6.72
N HIS A 482 -11.99 -36.86 7.40
CA HIS A 482 -10.78 -37.13 8.20
C HIS A 482 -10.02 -38.31 7.62
N LEU A 483 -9.17 -38.01 6.63
CA LEU A 483 -8.34 -38.96 5.91
C LEU A 483 -7.13 -39.39 6.76
N ALA A 484 -6.69 -40.63 6.61
CA ALA A 484 -5.50 -41.12 7.31
C ALA A 484 -4.75 -42.22 6.55
N ILE A 485 -3.45 -42.02 6.35
CA ILE A 485 -2.51 -43.01 5.82
C ILE A 485 -1.59 -43.38 6.98
N GLN A 486 -2.00 -44.38 7.76
CA GLN A 486 -1.34 -44.80 9.01
C GLN A 486 -1.41 -46.32 9.18
N GLU A 487 -0.39 -46.90 9.83
CA GLU A 487 -0.34 -48.35 10.09
C GLU A 487 -1.56 -48.83 10.90
N GLY A 488 -2.07 -50.02 10.55
CA GLY A 488 -3.26 -50.60 11.17
C GLY A 488 -4.60 -49.94 10.81
N ARG A 489 -4.61 -48.79 10.12
CA ARG A 489 -5.84 -48.06 9.78
C ARG A 489 -6.29 -48.34 8.35
N LYS A 490 -7.51 -48.86 8.19
CA LYS A 490 -8.11 -49.10 6.86
C LYS A 490 -8.50 -47.77 6.18
N PRO A 491 -8.18 -47.56 4.88
CA PRO A 491 -8.57 -46.35 4.17
C PRO A 491 -10.07 -46.29 3.92
N LEU A 492 -10.65 -45.11 4.15
CA LEU A 492 -12.04 -44.75 3.82
C LEU A 492 -12.29 -44.84 2.31
N ASP A 493 -13.54 -45.02 1.88
CA ASP A 493 -13.86 -45.18 0.46
C ASP A 493 -13.47 -43.94 -0.36
N ILE A 494 -13.80 -42.73 0.11
CA ILE A 494 -13.33 -41.48 -0.50
C ILE A 494 -11.78 -41.37 -0.54
N GLN A 495 -11.06 -41.94 0.42
CA GLN A 495 -9.59 -41.98 0.40
C GLN A 495 -9.08 -42.92 -0.71
N ARG A 496 -9.79 -44.03 -0.96
CA ARG A 496 -9.49 -44.95 -2.07
C ARG A 496 -9.81 -44.31 -3.41
N GLU A 497 -10.84 -43.49 -3.52
CA GLU A 497 -11.12 -42.77 -4.76
C GLU A 497 -10.04 -41.70 -5.03
N LEU A 498 -9.75 -40.85 -4.04
CA LEU A 498 -8.76 -39.76 -4.13
C LEU A 498 -7.35 -40.21 -4.53
N PHE A 499 -6.88 -41.34 -4.00
CA PHE A 499 -5.53 -41.85 -4.26
C PHE A 499 -5.51 -43.08 -5.19
N GLY A 500 -6.66 -43.69 -5.46
CA GLY A 500 -6.84 -44.82 -6.39
C GLY A 500 -6.59 -46.20 -5.78
N GLY A 501 -7.59 -46.73 -5.07
CA GLY A 501 -7.67 -48.10 -4.60
C GLY A 501 -6.82 -48.39 -3.36
N ASP A 502 -5.81 -49.24 -3.55
CA ASP A 502 -5.07 -49.92 -2.48
C ASP A 502 -3.74 -49.22 -2.12
N LYS A 503 -3.66 -47.91 -2.30
CA LYS A 503 -2.46 -47.12 -2.00
C LYS A 503 -2.38 -46.76 -0.51
N ASP A 504 -2.26 -47.80 0.30
CA ASP A 504 -2.08 -47.71 1.74
C ASP A 504 -0.60 -47.50 2.13
N VAL A 505 -0.30 -47.59 3.43
CA VAL A 505 1.07 -47.47 3.95
C VAL A 505 2.01 -48.50 3.31
N THR A 506 1.55 -49.72 3.02
CA THR A 506 2.35 -50.79 2.39
C THR A 506 2.81 -50.37 1.00
N TRP A 507 1.92 -49.75 0.22
CA TRP A 507 2.25 -49.20 -1.10
C TRP A 507 3.29 -48.06 -1.00
N PHE A 508 3.12 -47.14 -0.05
CA PHE A 508 4.12 -46.08 0.19
C PHE A 508 5.48 -46.65 0.61
N LYS A 509 5.52 -47.62 1.53
CA LYS A 509 6.77 -48.29 1.94
C LYS A 509 7.46 -48.99 0.77
N MET A 510 6.70 -49.69 -0.08
CA MET A 510 7.23 -50.33 -1.29
C MET A 510 7.82 -49.31 -2.27
N ILE A 511 7.12 -48.22 -2.55
CA ILE A 511 7.62 -47.18 -3.45
C ILE A 511 8.85 -46.50 -2.89
N PHE A 512 8.91 -46.19 -1.59
CA PHE A 512 10.11 -45.61 -1.01
C PHE A 512 11.30 -46.58 -0.94
N ALA A 513 11.05 -47.89 -0.84
CA ALA A 513 12.11 -48.90 -0.98
C ALA A 513 12.64 -48.97 -2.43
N LEU A 514 11.76 -48.86 -3.43
CA LEU A 514 12.13 -48.83 -4.85
C LEU A 514 12.84 -47.52 -5.24
N LEU A 515 12.29 -46.36 -4.86
CA LEU A 515 12.96 -45.05 -4.98
C LEU A 515 14.27 -44.99 -4.18
N GLY A 516 14.40 -45.81 -3.11
CA GLY A 516 15.64 -46.01 -2.36
C GLY A 516 16.80 -46.50 -3.23
N LYS A 517 16.51 -47.38 -4.20
CA LYS A 517 17.49 -47.86 -5.20
C LYS A 517 17.85 -46.78 -6.24
N LEU A 518 17.02 -45.75 -6.40
CA LEU A 518 17.21 -44.63 -7.33
C LEU A 518 17.82 -43.39 -6.65
N GLN A 519 18.24 -43.48 -5.38
CA GLN A 519 18.85 -42.36 -4.67
C GLN A 519 20.24 -42.03 -5.21
N VAL A 520 20.59 -40.74 -5.17
CA VAL A 520 21.98 -40.28 -5.29
C VAL A 520 22.83 -40.98 -4.22
N ALA A 521 23.70 -41.89 -4.65
CA ALA A 521 24.57 -42.66 -3.76
C ALA A 521 25.49 -41.72 -2.97
N ASN A 522 25.28 -41.62 -1.66
CA ASN A 522 25.88 -40.58 -0.83
C ASN A 522 26.79 -41.19 0.24
N LYS A 523 28.07 -40.81 0.25
CA LYS A 523 29.07 -41.24 1.24
C LYS A 523 29.03 -40.43 2.56
N ALA A 524 28.06 -39.55 2.75
CA ALA A 524 27.92 -38.67 3.92
C ALA A 524 26.73 -39.05 4.84
N PRO A 525 26.77 -38.74 6.16
CA PRO A 525 25.76 -39.17 7.14
C PRO A 525 24.41 -38.41 7.02
N ARG A 526 23.29 -39.14 7.17
CA ARG A 526 21.99 -38.77 6.55
C ARG A 526 20.85 -38.25 7.45
N ARG A 527 20.85 -38.48 8.77
CA ARG A 527 19.58 -38.62 9.55
C ARG A 527 18.60 -37.43 9.58
N SER A 528 19.03 -36.18 9.81
CA SER A 528 18.09 -35.04 9.95
C SER A 528 17.44 -34.63 8.63
N ASN A 529 18.23 -34.61 7.57
CA ASN A 529 17.79 -34.18 6.23
C ASN A 529 16.89 -35.24 5.59
N LEU A 530 17.09 -36.51 5.94
CA LEU A 530 16.30 -37.65 5.47
C LEU A 530 14.81 -37.55 5.84
N ILE A 531 14.45 -37.09 7.04
CA ILE A 531 13.04 -36.86 7.43
C ILE A 531 12.39 -35.85 6.48
N TRP A 532 13.09 -34.74 6.20
CA TRP A 532 12.62 -33.70 5.29
C TRP A 532 12.51 -34.19 3.85
N GLN A 533 13.49 -34.96 3.37
CA GLN A 533 13.45 -35.59 2.05
C GLN A 533 12.22 -36.48 1.88
N TYR A 534 11.95 -37.36 2.83
CA TYR A 534 10.76 -38.21 2.78
C TYR A 534 9.47 -37.38 2.85
N LYS A 535 9.37 -36.37 3.72
CA LYS A 535 8.19 -35.48 3.78
C LYS A 535 7.91 -34.79 2.43
N VAL A 536 8.91 -34.16 1.83
CA VAL A 536 8.74 -33.43 0.57
C VAL A 536 8.44 -34.38 -0.60
N LYS A 537 9.07 -35.57 -0.64
CA LYS A 537 8.73 -36.63 -1.60
C LYS A 537 7.29 -37.14 -1.41
N VAL A 538 6.83 -37.36 -0.18
CA VAL A 538 5.43 -37.74 0.12
C VAL A 538 4.45 -36.67 -0.36
N LEU A 539 4.70 -35.39 -0.08
CA LEU A 539 3.87 -34.29 -0.58
C LEU A 539 3.78 -34.31 -2.12
N SER A 540 4.92 -34.46 -2.83
CA SER A 540 4.96 -34.57 -4.29
C SER A 540 4.12 -35.75 -4.82
N ILE A 541 4.27 -36.94 -4.22
CA ILE A 541 3.54 -38.15 -4.63
C ILE A 541 2.03 -37.99 -4.39
N LEU A 542 1.63 -37.49 -3.22
CA LEU A 542 0.21 -37.25 -2.90
C LEU A 542 -0.41 -36.26 -3.89
N MET A 543 0.29 -35.15 -4.18
CA MET A 543 -0.13 -34.20 -5.21
C MET A 543 -0.26 -34.86 -6.58
N ASN A 544 0.70 -35.71 -6.98
CA ASN A 544 0.66 -36.39 -8.29
C ASN A 544 -0.54 -37.35 -8.42
N LEU A 545 -0.78 -38.17 -7.39
CA LEU A 545 -1.90 -39.11 -7.35
C LEU A 545 -3.24 -38.37 -7.43
N LEU A 546 -3.41 -37.33 -6.60
CA LEU A 546 -4.57 -36.45 -6.64
C LEU A 546 -4.73 -35.80 -8.01
N LEU A 547 -3.66 -35.26 -8.60
CA LEU A 547 -3.70 -34.59 -9.89
C LEU A 547 -4.22 -35.51 -11.00
N PHE A 548 -3.67 -36.73 -11.14
CA PHE A 548 -4.16 -37.66 -12.16
C PHE A 548 -5.59 -38.14 -11.88
N ARG A 549 -5.98 -38.34 -10.61
CA ARG A 549 -7.38 -38.66 -10.28
C ARG A 549 -8.35 -37.52 -10.56
N LEU A 550 -7.95 -36.27 -10.33
CA LEU A 550 -8.75 -35.12 -10.73
C LEU A 550 -8.83 -35.03 -12.27
N ILE A 551 -7.74 -35.31 -13.02
CA ILE A 551 -7.78 -35.34 -14.49
C ILE A 551 -8.70 -36.45 -15.02
N ASP A 552 -8.63 -37.66 -14.47
CA ASP A 552 -9.48 -38.80 -14.85
C ASP A 552 -10.98 -38.47 -14.63
N GLU A 553 -11.30 -37.76 -13.55
CA GLU A 553 -12.66 -37.42 -13.15
C GLU A 553 -13.23 -36.17 -13.88
N ASP A 554 -12.41 -35.14 -14.11
CA ASP A 554 -12.71 -33.96 -14.94
C ASP A 554 -11.41 -33.26 -15.38
N ALA A 555 -10.95 -33.61 -16.58
CA ALA A 555 -9.75 -33.06 -17.20
C ALA A 555 -9.81 -31.53 -17.40
N ALA A 556 -10.99 -30.98 -17.69
CA ALA A 556 -11.19 -29.55 -17.96
C ALA A 556 -11.16 -28.73 -16.66
N ALA A 557 -11.84 -29.21 -15.61
CA ALA A 557 -11.76 -28.61 -14.28
C ALA A 557 -10.32 -28.65 -13.74
N THR A 558 -9.63 -29.78 -13.88
CA THR A 558 -8.26 -29.91 -13.37
C THR A 558 -7.26 -29.03 -14.12
N ARG A 559 -7.44 -28.87 -15.44
CA ARG A 559 -6.70 -27.88 -16.24
C ARG A 559 -6.82 -26.48 -15.63
N GLN A 560 -8.03 -26.06 -15.31
CA GLN A 560 -8.27 -24.73 -14.73
C GLN A 560 -7.64 -24.61 -13.33
N LEU A 561 -7.69 -25.66 -12.50
CA LEU A 561 -7.05 -25.68 -11.17
C LEU A 561 -5.56 -25.39 -11.27
N ILE A 562 -4.88 -26.15 -12.13
CA ILE A 562 -3.43 -26.06 -12.27
C ILE A 562 -3.01 -24.76 -12.95
N GLN A 563 -3.76 -24.27 -13.95
CA GLN A 563 -3.51 -22.96 -14.54
C GLN A 563 -3.61 -21.85 -13.49
N ASN A 564 -4.64 -21.86 -12.64
CA ASN A 564 -4.79 -20.89 -11.55
C ASN A 564 -3.60 -20.93 -10.58
N ILE A 565 -3.09 -22.13 -10.25
CA ILE A 565 -1.92 -22.34 -9.40
C ILE A 565 -0.62 -21.85 -10.06
N LEU A 566 -0.44 -22.09 -11.37
CA LEU A 566 0.70 -21.64 -12.17
C LEU A 566 0.73 -20.11 -12.29
N PHE A 567 -0.42 -19.48 -12.52
CA PHE A 567 -0.59 -18.02 -12.60
C PHE A 567 -0.71 -17.32 -11.25
N GLN A 568 -0.57 -18.04 -10.13
CA GLN A 568 -0.60 -17.51 -8.76
C GLN A 568 -1.89 -16.73 -8.42
N SER A 569 -3.06 -17.26 -8.79
CA SER A 569 -4.36 -16.68 -8.46
C SER A 569 -4.60 -16.58 -6.94
N LEU A 570 -5.35 -15.56 -6.50
CA LEU A 570 -5.66 -15.31 -5.07
C LEU A 570 -6.39 -16.46 -4.35
N ASP A 571 -7.26 -17.20 -5.06
CA ASP A 571 -7.84 -18.47 -4.60
C ASP A 571 -7.85 -19.42 -5.82
N PRO A 572 -7.10 -20.54 -5.81
CA PRO A 572 -7.08 -21.46 -6.94
C PRO A 572 -8.35 -22.31 -7.07
N LEU A 573 -9.10 -22.50 -5.97
CA LEU A 573 -10.30 -23.36 -5.87
C LEU A 573 -11.58 -22.67 -6.33
N LEU A 574 -11.46 -21.38 -6.66
CA LEU A 574 -12.51 -20.45 -7.07
C LEU A 574 -13.60 -21.11 -7.93
N PHE A 575 -13.20 -21.60 -9.11
CA PHE A 575 -14.09 -22.20 -10.11
C PHE A 575 -14.72 -23.54 -9.66
N ILE A 576 -14.06 -24.31 -8.78
CA ILE A 576 -14.59 -25.59 -8.29
C ILE A 576 -15.75 -25.37 -7.33
N LYS A 577 -15.72 -24.30 -6.52
CA LYS A 577 -16.83 -23.89 -5.63
C LYS A 577 -18.15 -23.63 -6.37
N GLN A 578 -18.10 -23.42 -7.69
CA GLN A 578 -19.29 -23.18 -8.54
C GLN A 578 -19.82 -24.43 -9.25
N LEU A 579 -19.04 -25.52 -9.28
CA LEU A 579 -19.46 -26.76 -9.91
C LEU A 579 -20.53 -27.41 -9.04
N LYS A 580 -21.80 -27.02 -9.27
CA LYS A 580 -22.98 -27.41 -8.47
C LYS A 580 -23.19 -28.93 -8.30
N ALA A 581 -22.49 -29.75 -9.08
CA ALA A 581 -22.55 -31.21 -9.06
C ALA A 581 -21.14 -31.84 -9.16
N ALA A 582 -20.10 -31.20 -8.62
CA ALA A 582 -18.78 -31.81 -8.53
C ALA A 582 -18.84 -33.12 -7.72
N LYS A 583 -18.24 -34.19 -8.24
CA LYS A 583 -18.09 -35.47 -7.53
C LYS A 583 -17.30 -35.28 -6.24
N GLU A 584 -17.53 -36.13 -5.24
CA GLU A 584 -16.91 -36.02 -3.91
C GLU A 584 -15.37 -35.98 -3.98
N VAL A 585 -14.78 -36.73 -4.91
CA VAL A 585 -13.34 -36.72 -5.27
C VAL A 585 -12.82 -35.30 -5.55
N PHE A 586 -13.55 -34.46 -6.27
CA PHE A 586 -13.17 -33.06 -6.51
C PHE A 586 -13.42 -32.17 -5.29
N VAL A 587 -14.57 -32.35 -4.66
CA VAL A 587 -15.05 -31.58 -3.51
C VAL A 587 -14.08 -31.66 -2.33
N VAL A 588 -13.46 -32.82 -2.12
CA VAL A 588 -12.43 -33.06 -1.09
C VAL A 588 -11.01 -32.91 -1.66
N GLY A 589 -10.76 -33.46 -2.85
CA GLY A 589 -9.41 -33.61 -3.40
C GLY A 589 -8.76 -32.34 -3.91
N ALA A 590 -9.50 -31.45 -4.57
CA ALA A 590 -8.90 -30.22 -5.07
C ALA A 590 -8.46 -29.26 -3.95
N PRO A 591 -9.26 -29.03 -2.88
CA PRO A 591 -8.78 -28.29 -1.70
C PRO A 591 -7.56 -28.94 -1.04
N LEU A 592 -7.60 -30.26 -0.88
CA LEU A 592 -6.47 -31.01 -0.33
C LEU A 592 -5.20 -30.84 -1.17
N PHE A 593 -5.31 -30.89 -2.51
CA PHE A 593 -4.20 -30.63 -3.43
C PHE A 593 -3.62 -29.21 -3.25
N CYS A 594 -4.47 -28.19 -3.09
CA CYS A 594 -4.02 -26.81 -2.88
C CYS A 594 -3.34 -26.62 -1.52
N SER A 595 -3.85 -27.27 -0.45
CA SER A 595 -3.22 -27.28 0.86
C SER A 595 -1.88 -28.03 0.84
N LEU A 596 -1.81 -29.20 0.22
CA LEU A 596 -0.57 -29.97 0.00
C LEU A 596 0.49 -29.11 -0.71
N PHE A 597 0.11 -28.40 -1.78
CA PHE A 597 1.06 -27.57 -2.53
C PHE A 597 1.49 -26.30 -1.78
N SER A 598 0.59 -25.70 -1.00
CA SER A 598 0.90 -24.54 -0.16
C SER A 598 1.89 -24.92 0.96
N ILE A 599 1.70 -26.08 1.59
CA ILE A 599 2.63 -26.65 2.57
C ILE A 599 3.96 -26.99 1.89
N PHE A 600 3.95 -27.67 0.73
CA PHE A 600 5.16 -27.96 -0.04
C PHE A 600 6.00 -26.72 -0.31
N LYS A 601 5.39 -25.62 -0.80
CA LYS A 601 6.10 -24.34 -1.00
C LYS A 601 6.72 -23.82 0.30
N HIS A 602 5.93 -23.77 1.37
CA HIS A 602 6.38 -23.26 2.67
C HIS A 602 7.57 -24.05 3.21
N GLU A 603 7.49 -25.38 3.20
CA GLU A 603 8.55 -26.25 3.72
C GLU A 603 9.83 -26.16 2.87
N VAL A 604 9.70 -26.04 1.55
CA VAL A 604 10.84 -25.80 0.65
C VAL A 604 11.50 -24.44 0.92
N ASP A 605 10.71 -23.37 1.15
CA ASP A 605 11.21 -22.03 1.44
C ASP A 605 11.82 -21.87 2.84
N GLN A 606 11.37 -22.65 3.84
CA GLN A 606 11.91 -22.61 5.19
C GLN A 606 13.15 -23.51 5.38
N GLN A 607 13.15 -24.72 4.80
CA GLN A 607 14.13 -25.76 5.17
C GLN A 607 15.33 -25.84 4.20
N ILE A 608 15.19 -25.40 2.94
CA ILE A 608 16.27 -25.49 1.95
C ILE A 608 17.06 -24.17 1.90
N SER A 609 18.22 -24.16 2.58
CA SER A 609 19.12 -23.00 2.63
C SER A 609 19.70 -22.58 1.27
N VAL A 610 19.89 -23.54 0.35
CA VAL A 610 20.36 -23.27 -1.01
C VAL A 610 19.20 -22.80 -1.89
N ARG A 611 19.03 -21.47 -1.99
CA ARG A 611 17.94 -20.83 -2.76
C ARG A 611 17.80 -21.34 -4.20
N ALA A 612 18.92 -21.70 -4.86
CA ALA A 612 18.89 -22.26 -6.21
C ALA A 612 18.19 -23.63 -6.27
N LEU A 613 18.46 -24.50 -5.28
CA LEU A 613 17.76 -25.79 -5.15
C LEU A 613 16.29 -25.58 -4.77
N ALA A 614 16.00 -24.69 -3.81
CA ALA A 614 14.63 -24.38 -3.38
C ALA A 614 13.77 -23.90 -4.56
N ASN A 615 14.30 -23.01 -5.41
CA ASN A 615 13.61 -22.54 -6.60
C ASN A 615 13.48 -23.64 -7.66
N ALA A 616 14.56 -24.38 -7.97
CA ALA A 616 14.51 -25.50 -8.92
C ALA A 616 13.45 -26.55 -8.53
N LEU A 617 13.32 -26.86 -7.25
CA LEU A 617 12.36 -27.83 -6.73
C LEU A 617 10.91 -27.34 -6.83
N LYS A 618 10.64 -26.06 -6.54
CA LYS A 618 9.31 -25.45 -6.74
C LYS A 618 8.95 -25.33 -8.22
N GLU A 619 9.90 -24.96 -9.07
CA GLU A 619 9.71 -24.87 -10.52
C GLU A 619 9.45 -26.23 -11.16
N GLU A 620 10.20 -27.26 -10.77
CA GLU A 620 10.01 -28.61 -11.30
C GLU A 620 8.67 -29.21 -10.85
N GLN A 621 8.25 -28.98 -9.60
CA GLN A 621 6.92 -29.37 -9.14
C GLN A 621 5.80 -28.72 -9.98
N LEU A 622 5.95 -27.44 -10.34
CA LEU A 622 5.03 -26.74 -11.24
C LEU A 622 5.09 -27.26 -12.68
N ARG A 623 6.26 -27.65 -13.18
CA ARG A 623 6.42 -28.27 -14.51
C ARG A 623 5.69 -29.60 -14.60
N VAL A 624 5.77 -30.46 -13.57
CA VAL A 624 4.97 -31.70 -13.51
C VAL A 624 3.49 -31.39 -13.68
N PHE A 625 2.98 -30.40 -12.94
CA PHE A 625 1.57 -30.01 -13.03
C PHE A 625 1.21 -29.49 -14.43
N SER A 626 2.01 -28.58 -14.99
CA SER A 626 1.79 -28.07 -16.35
C SER A 626 1.82 -29.19 -17.39
N SER A 627 2.73 -30.16 -17.26
CA SER A 627 2.86 -31.26 -18.22
C SER A 627 1.69 -32.23 -18.15
N ALA A 628 1.21 -32.58 -16.95
CA ALA A 628 0.02 -33.40 -16.77
C ALA A 628 -1.23 -32.78 -17.43
N ILE A 629 -1.34 -31.45 -17.43
CA ILE A 629 -2.43 -30.72 -18.09
C ILE A 629 -2.25 -30.58 -19.60
N ASN A 630 -1.03 -30.28 -20.06
CA ASN A 630 -0.71 -30.20 -21.49
C ASN A 630 -0.95 -31.54 -22.19
N MET A 631 -0.73 -32.65 -21.47
CA MET A 631 -0.97 -34.02 -21.94
C MET A 631 -2.38 -34.23 -22.51
N ILE A 632 -3.39 -33.59 -21.91
CA ILE A 632 -4.80 -33.71 -22.31
C ILE A 632 -5.02 -33.18 -23.75
N ASP A 633 -4.35 -32.10 -24.18
CA ASP A 633 -4.49 -31.56 -25.55
C ASP A 633 -3.54 -32.22 -26.56
N LEU A 634 -2.36 -32.66 -26.11
CA LEU A 634 -1.31 -33.18 -27.01
C LEU A 634 -1.73 -34.47 -27.72
N GLN A 635 -2.69 -35.23 -27.18
CA GLN A 635 -3.27 -36.44 -27.78
C GLN A 635 -3.87 -36.22 -29.18
N GLU A 636 -4.41 -35.04 -29.41
CA GLU A 636 -5.11 -34.65 -30.64
C GLU A 636 -4.28 -33.67 -31.49
N THR A 637 -3.34 -32.96 -30.88
CA THR A 637 -2.66 -31.80 -31.49
C THR A 637 -1.15 -31.98 -31.72
N ALA A 638 -0.48 -32.91 -31.04
CA ALA A 638 0.94 -33.14 -31.26
C ALA A 638 1.18 -33.76 -32.64
N LYS A 639 2.15 -33.20 -33.37
CA LYS A 639 2.52 -33.61 -34.73
C LYS A 639 3.76 -34.50 -34.79
N ASP A 640 4.37 -34.76 -33.64
CA ASP A 640 5.64 -35.46 -33.49
C ASP A 640 5.65 -36.29 -32.19
N PHE A 641 6.38 -37.40 -32.22
CA PHE A 641 6.53 -38.32 -31.10
C PHE A 641 7.36 -37.73 -29.96
N GLU A 642 8.47 -37.04 -30.26
CA GLU A 642 9.35 -36.53 -29.22
C GLU A 642 8.65 -35.44 -28.40
N GLN A 643 7.88 -34.57 -29.06
CA GLN A 643 7.03 -33.59 -28.40
C GLN A 643 6.06 -34.26 -27.40
N PHE A 644 5.32 -35.30 -27.83
CA PHE A 644 4.41 -36.04 -26.96
C PHE A 644 5.15 -36.66 -25.77
N LEU A 645 6.24 -37.38 -26.03
CA LEU A 645 7.00 -38.11 -25.02
C LEU A 645 7.63 -37.17 -23.98
N SER A 646 8.12 -36.00 -24.41
CA SER A 646 8.72 -34.98 -23.52
C SER A 646 7.76 -34.41 -22.47
N VAL A 647 6.45 -34.50 -22.72
CA VAL A 647 5.39 -34.07 -21.81
C VAL A 647 4.80 -35.24 -21.05
N HIS A 648 4.58 -36.39 -21.71
CA HIS A 648 4.04 -37.59 -21.06
C HIS A 648 4.98 -38.11 -19.97
N SER A 649 6.30 -38.04 -20.15
CA SER A 649 7.30 -38.54 -19.20
C SER A 649 7.19 -37.94 -17.79
N ARG A 650 6.76 -36.68 -17.69
CA ARG A 650 6.75 -35.90 -16.45
C ARG A 650 5.87 -36.46 -15.34
N ARG A 651 4.92 -37.33 -15.66
CA ARG A 651 4.09 -38.05 -14.68
C ARG A 651 4.89 -38.88 -13.68
N TYR A 652 6.16 -39.20 -13.97
CA TYR A 652 7.05 -40.04 -13.15
C TYR A 652 7.75 -39.28 -12.01
N GLN A 653 7.88 -37.96 -12.09
CA GLN A 653 8.46 -37.09 -11.05
C GLN A 653 9.88 -37.43 -10.57
N VAL A 654 10.66 -38.28 -11.26
CA VAL A 654 12.01 -38.69 -10.84
C VAL A 654 12.92 -37.46 -10.68
N THR A 655 12.73 -36.43 -11.51
CA THR A 655 13.46 -35.16 -11.39
C THR A 655 13.23 -34.48 -10.04
N VAL A 656 11.98 -34.42 -9.56
CA VAL A 656 11.64 -33.86 -8.24
C VAL A 656 12.28 -34.68 -7.13
N PHE A 657 12.27 -36.01 -7.23
CA PHE A 657 12.85 -36.89 -6.22
C PHE A 657 14.38 -36.79 -6.14
N LEU A 658 15.05 -36.67 -7.28
CA LEU A 658 16.50 -36.44 -7.36
C LEU A 658 16.90 -35.08 -6.79
N LEU A 659 16.11 -34.02 -7.05
CA LEU A 659 16.33 -32.71 -6.43
C LEU A 659 16.12 -32.77 -4.90
N CYS A 660 15.13 -33.52 -4.41
CA CYS A 660 15.00 -33.79 -2.98
C CYS A 660 16.25 -34.50 -2.42
N ASP A 661 16.86 -35.44 -3.13
CA ASP A 661 18.07 -36.14 -2.65
C ASP A 661 19.28 -35.22 -2.46
N LEU A 662 19.33 -34.09 -3.18
CA LEU A 662 20.35 -33.05 -2.98
C LEU A 662 20.25 -32.32 -1.63
N ILE A 663 19.12 -32.39 -0.92
CA ILE A 663 18.95 -31.80 0.43
C ILE A 663 19.96 -32.42 1.44
N SER A 664 20.40 -33.67 1.21
CA SER A 664 21.41 -34.37 2.02
C SER A 664 22.84 -34.28 1.47
N ILE A 665 23.07 -33.47 0.43
CA ILE A 665 24.39 -33.21 -0.15
C ILE A 665 24.97 -31.92 0.45
N ASN A 666 26.31 -31.83 0.54
CA ASN A 666 26.97 -30.61 1.00
C ASN A 666 26.55 -29.41 0.10
N PRO A 667 26.01 -28.31 0.66
CA PRO A 667 25.56 -27.14 -0.10
C PRO A 667 26.57 -26.61 -1.13
N ASN A 668 27.87 -26.70 -0.84
CA ASN A 668 28.94 -26.20 -1.72
C ASN A 668 29.08 -27.00 -3.03
N LEU A 669 28.53 -28.22 -3.08
CA LEU A 669 28.49 -29.06 -4.29
C LEU A 669 27.24 -28.79 -5.15
N ILE A 670 26.28 -28.00 -4.64
CA ILE A 670 25.02 -27.67 -5.29
C ILE A 670 25.22 -26.37 -6.09
N THR A 671 25.81 -26.52 -7.27
CA THR A 671 26.12 -25.44 -8.21
C THR A 671 25.06 -25.37 -9.31
N PRO A 672 24.99 -24.27 -10.11
CA PRO A 672 24.12 -24.23 -11.28
C PRO A 672 24.40 -25.36 -12.28
N ALA A 673 25.66 -25.79 -12.40
CA ALA A 673 26.06 -26.89 -13.28
C ALA A 673 25.56 -28.25 -12.76
N SER A 674 25.78 -28.55 -11.47
CA SER A 674 25.28 -29.80 -10.89
C SER A 674 23.74 -29.85 -10.82
N LEU A 675 23.06 -28.72 -10.56
CA LEU A 675 21.60 -28.63 -10.67
C LEU A 675 21.11 -28.87 -12.10
N ARG A 676 21.76 -28.29 -13.12
CA ARG A 676 21.45 -28.55 -14.53
C ARG A 676 21.62 -30.03 -14.89
N PHE A 677 22.72 -30.64 -14.46
CA PHE A 677 22.98 -32.07 -14.68
C PHE A 677 21.88 -32.94 -14.05
N MET A 678 21.48 -32.67 -12.80
CA MET A 678 20.42 -33.43 -12.13
C MET A 678 19.04 -33.26 -12.79
N LEU A 679 18.74 -32.08 -13.36
CA LEU A 679 17.56 -31.87 -14.20
C LEU A 679 17.64 -32.71 -15.49
N LEU A 680 18.78 -32.72 -16.18
CA LEU A 680 18.96 -33.53 -17.40
C LEU A 680 18.85 -35.04 -17.13
N LEU A 681 19.44 -35.51 -16.03
CA LEU A 681 19.34 -36.90 -15.56
C LEU A 681 17.88 -37.27 -15.26
N GLY A 682 17.16 -36.44 -14.50
CA GLY A 682 15.74 -36.66 -14.21
C GLY A 682 14.89 -36.77 -15.48
N ASN A 683 15.08 -35.84 -16.43
CA ASN A 683 14.40 -35.87 -17.73
C ASN A 683 14.64 -37.18 -18.52
N TYR A 684 15.88 -37.69 -18.49
CA TYR A 684 16.25 -38.95 -19.15
C TYR A 684 15.57 -40.16 -18.50
N LEU A 685 15.63 -40.25 -17.17
CA LEU A 685 15.04 -41.36 -16.40
C LEU A 685 13.51 -41.40 -16.48
N GLU A 686 12.86 -40.23 -16.47
CA GLU A 686 11.41 -40.13 -16.69
C GLU A 686 11.01 -40.64 -18.08
N MET A 687 11.83 -40.38 -19.10
CA MET A 687 11.59 -40.85 -20.47
C MET A 687 11.72 -42.38 -20.57
N GLU A 688 12.82 -42.95 -20.07
CA GLU A 688 13.06 -44.40 -20.08
C GLU A 688 11.97 -45.17 -19.32
N GLY A 689 11.57 -44.68 -18.14
CA GLY A 689 10.52 -45.28 -17.34
C GLY A 689 9.16 -45.30 -18.06
N VAL A 690 8.80 -44.21 -18.74
CA VAL A 690 7.57 -44.16 -19.55
C VAL A 690 7.60 -45.11 -20.73
N ILE A 691 8.71 -45.19 -21.47
CA ILE A 691 8.81 -46.09 -22.63
C ILE A 691 8.63 -47.55 -22.19
N CYS A 692 9.31 -47.97 -21.12
CA CYS A 692 9.23 -49.33 -20.60
C CYS A 692 7.80 -49.68 -20.12
N HIS A 693 7.19 -48.79 -19.33
CA HIS A 693 5.83 -48.96 -18.84
C HIS A 693 4.80 -48.99 -19.97
N ASP A 694 4.81 -48.01 -20.87
CA ASP A 694 3.76 -47.91 -21.89
C ASP A 694 3.86 -49.03 -22.93
N LEU A 695 5.07 -49.50 -23.25
CA LEU A 695 5.24 -50.66 -24.12
C LEU A 695 4.79 -51.97 -23.47
N ALA A 696 4.87 -52.13 -22.15
CA ALA A 696 4.36 -53.32 -21.47
C ALA A 696 2.82 -53.37 -21.42
N TYR A 697 2.13 -52.22 -21.39
CA TYR A 697 0.69 -52.14 -21.11
C TYR A 697 -0.21 -51.77 -22.31
N TRP A 698 0.34 -51.73 -23.53
CA TRP A 698 -0.33 -51.19 -24.72
C TRP A 698 -1.64 -51.89 -25.16
N GLY A 699 -1.93 -53.10 -24.68
CA GLY A 699 -3.04 -53.95 -25.16
C GLY A 699 -4.28 -54.03 -24.27
N LYS A 700 -4.35 -53.31 -23.13
CA LYS A 700 -5.47 -53.42 -22.17
C LYS A 700 -6.57 -52.38 -22.43
N ALA A 701 -7.83 -52.75 -22.20
CA ALA A 701 -9.00 -51.93 -22.50
C ALA A 701 -9.14 -50.73 -21.54
N GLY A 702 -8.60 -49.58 -21.97
CA GLY A 702 -8.58 -48.32 -21.25
C GLY A 702 -7.90 -47.24 -22.07
N GLY A 703 -8.35 -47.06 -23.32
CA GLY A 703 -7.71 -46.21 -24.30
C GLY A 703 -7.69 -44.73 -23.90
N GLY A 704 -6.49 -44.15 -23.88
CA GLY A 704 -6.24 -42.76 -23.53
C GLY A 704 -4.77 -42.43 -23.74
N ASN A 705 -3.95 -42.54 -22.69
CA ASN A 705 -2.62 -41.94 -22.65
C ASN A 705 -1.49 -43.00 -22.64
N ASN A 706 -0.99 -43.38 -23.82
CA ASN A 706 0.12 -44.34 -23.99
C ASN A 706 1.05 -43.94 -25.16
N ALA A 707 2.36 -43.91 -24.92
CA ALA A 707 3.37 -43.46 -25.89
C ALA A 707 3.49 -44.37 -27.13
N TYR A 708 3.43 -45.69 -26.96
CA TYR A 708 3.53 -46.63 -28.10
C TYR A 708 2.28 -46.57 -28.99
N GLN A 709 1.09 -46.50 -28.40
CA GLN A 709 -0.16 -46.28 -29.15
C GLN A 709 -0.14 -44.94 -29.91
N PHE A 710 0.40 -43.88 -29.31
CA PHE A 710 0.53 -42.59 -29.99
C PHE A 710 1.52 -42.64 -31.16
N TRP A 711 2.66 -43.30 -31.02
CA TRP A 711 3.62 -43.50 -32.11
C TRP A 711 3.01 -44.26 -33.30
N LEU A 712 2.28 -45.36 -33.04
CA LEU A 712 1.57 -46.09 -34.09
C LEU A 712 0.58 -45.18 -34.86
N LYS A 713 -0.15 -44.32 -34.15
CA LYS A 713 -1.13 -43.39 -34.73
C LYS A 713 -0.48 -42.38 -35.69
N ILE A 714 0.62 -41.73 -35.29
CA ILE A 714 1.25 -40.69 -36.12
C ILE A 714 2.02 -41.26 -37.32
N GLU A 715 2.61 -42.45 -37.18
CA GLU A 715 3.28 -43.18 -38.27
C GLU A 715 2.26 -43.86 -39.22
N ASN A 716 0.96 -43.75 -38.93
CA ASN A 716 -0.13 -44.44 -39.63
C ASN A 716 0.08 -45.96 -39.73
N LYS A 717 0.61 -46.56 -38.65
CA LYS A 717 0.89 -47.99 -38.52
C LYS A 717 -0.19 -48.70 -37.69
N VAL A 718 -0.52 -49.92 -38.09
CA VAL A 718 -1.30 -50.86 -37.28
C VAL A 718 -0.34 -51.83 -36.61
N HIS A 719 -0.61 -52.16 -35.34
CA HIS A 719 0.19 -53.10 -34.58
C HIS A 719 0.38 -54.45 -35.29
N ASN A 720 1.60 -54.96 -35.27
CA ASN A 720 1.96 -56.32 -35.67
C ASN A 720 3.25 -56.75 -34.94
N ASP A 721 3.67 -58.01 -35.10
CA ASP A 721 4.80 -58.61 -34.38
C ASP A 721 6.13 -57.83 -34.48
N LYS A 722 6.32 -57.00 -35.52
CA LYS A 722 7.53 -56.19 -35.71
C LYS A 722 7.45 -54.78 -35.13
N THR A 723 6.24 -54.23 -34.94
CA THR A 723 6.10 -52.83 -34.49
C THR A 723 6.65 -52.54 -33.08
N PRO A 724 6.69 -53.48 -32.11
CA PRO A 724 7.38 -53.23 -30.83
C PRO A 724 8.88 -53.03 -31.00
N GLU A 725 9.52 -53.82 -31.87
CA GLU A 725 10.96 -53.72 -32.13
C GLU A 725 11.30 -52.44 -32.90
N GLU A 726 10.47 -52.07 -33.89
CA GLU A 726 10.58 -50.79 -34.59
C GLU A 726 10.45 -49.60 -33.64
N PHE A 727 9.45 -49.61 -32.74
CA PHE A 727 9.27 -48.58 -31.71
C PHE A 727 10.48 -48.49 -30.78
N MET A 728 10.98 -49.64 -30.30
CA MET A 728 12.17 -49.69 -29.45
C MET A 728 13.43 -49.18 -30.17
N ASN A 729 13.54 -49.34 -31.48
CA ASN A 729 14.65 -48.77 -32.24
C ASN A 729 14.53 -47.25 -32.39
N VAL A 730 13.32 -46.70 -32.57
CA VAL A 730 13.07 -45.25 -32.56
C VAL A 730 13.38 -44.65 -31.19
N THR A 731 12.88 -45.24 -30.11
CA THR A 731 13.12 -44.74 -28.74
C THR A 731 14.57 -44.88 -28.30
N ARG A 732 15.27 -45.96 -28.69
CA ARG A 732 16.72 -46.12 -28.44
C ARG A 732 17.55 -45.01 -29.06
N LEU A 733 17.22 -44.53 -30.26
CA LEU A 733 17.95 -43.42 -30.89
C LEU A 733 17.78 -42.12 -30.10
N LEU A 734 16.54 -41.78 -29.72
CA LEU A 734 16.24 -40.62 -28.87
C LEU A 734 16.86 -40.71 -27.48
N SER A 735 16.89 -41.92 -26.91
CA SER A 735 17.52 -42.23 -25.63
C SER A 735 19.04 -42.07 -25.69
N GLN A 736 19.68 -42.62 -26.72
CA GLN A 736 21.13 -42.51 -26.92
C GLN A 736 21.56 -41.05 -27.10
N GLU A 737 20.84 -40.24 -27.88
CA GLU A 737 21.16 -38.82 -28.03
C GLU A 737 21.08 -38.05 -26.70
N LYS A 738 20.06 -38.33 -25.87
CA LYS A 738 19.90 -37.71 -24.54
C LYS A 738 20.96 -38.21 -23.56
N LYS A 739 21.33 -39.48 -23.63
CA LYS A 739 22.39 -40.12 -22.84
C LYS A 739 23.77 -39.56 -23.18
N ASP A 740 24.08 -39.35 -24.45
CA ASP A 740 25.35 -38.77 -24.89
C ASP A 740 25.49 -37.31 -24.44
N LYS A 741 24.41 -36.52 -24.55
CA LYS A 741 24.34 -35.15 -23.99
C LYS A 741 24.50 -35.13 -22.47
N LEU A 742 24.00 -36.14 -21.75
CA LEU A 742 24.11 -36.26 -20.30
C LEU A 742 25.53 -36.69 -19.87
N LEU A 743 26.13 -37.66 -20.57
CA LEU A 743 27.49 -38.12 -20.32
C LEU A 743 28.53 -37.03 -20.60
N ALA A 744 28.29 -36.16 -21.58
CA ALA A 744 29.12 -34.98 -21.83
C ALA A 744 29.13 -33.97 -20.67
N ASP A 745 28.07 -33.91 -19.85
CA ASP A 745 27.93 -33.03 -18.69
C ASP A 745 28.25 -33.76 -17.36
N SER A 746 28.72 -35.01 -17.40
CA SER A 746 28.97 -35.85 -16.21
C SER A 746 29.97 -35.26 -15.21
N SER A 747 30.93 -34.47 -15.68
CA SER A 747 31.89 -33.75 -14.84
C SER A 747 31.25 -32.65 -13.98
N ALA A 748 30.04 -32.21 -14.31
CA ALA A 748 29.31 -31.19 -13.55
C ALA A 748 28.77 -31.70 -12.19
N ALA A 749 28.67 -33.01 -11.99
CA ALA A 749 28.20 -33.62 -10.74
C ALA A 749 29.25 -34.61 -10.17
N PRO A 750 30.41 -34.13 -9.67
CA PRO A 750 31.52 -34.98 -9.22
C PRO A 750 31.21 -35.85 -7.98
N PHE A 751 30.04 -35.66 -7.36
CA PHE A 751 29.52 -36.47 -6.25
C PHE A 751 28.65 -37.65 -6.72
N PHE A 752 28.50 -37.86 -8.03
CA PHE A 752 27.57 -38.82 -8.61
C PHE A 752 28.25 -39.69 -9.68
N ASP A 753 28.23 -41.01 -9.50
CA ASP A 753 28.72 -41.95 -10.53
C ASP A 753 27.61 -42.26 -11.52
N ILE A 754 27.58 -41.51 -12.63
CA ILE A 754 26.60 -41.67 -13.70
C ILE A 754 26.66 -43.06 -14.35
N SER A 755 27.83 -43.68 -14.47
CA SER A 755 28.02 -44.95 -15.18
C SER A 755 27.48 -46.11 -14.36
N LEU A 756 27.77 -46.11 -13.05
CA LEU A 756 27.18 -47.05 -12.11
C LEU A 756 25.66 -46.83 -12.00
N PHE A 757 25.24 -45.58 -11.79
CA PHE A 757 23.84 -45.26 -11.57
C PHE A 757 22.95 -45.61 -12.77
N ILE A 758 23.35 -45.26 -14.01
CA ILE A 758 22.56 -45.64 -15.20
C ILE A 758 22.46 -47.16 -15.32
N LYS A 759 23.54 -47.90 -15.04
CA LYS A 759 23.55 -49.36 -15.09
C LYS A 759 22.58 -49.96 -14.07
N GLU A 760 22.66 -49.56 -12.81
CA GLU A 760 21.77 -50.06 -11.74
C GLU A 760 20.32 -49.60 -11.93
N THR A 761 20.12 -48.36 -12.40
CA THR A 761 18.78 -47.76 -12.56
C THR A 761 18.01 -48.31 -13.74
N THR A 762 18.65 -48.62 -14.87
CA THR A 762 17.93 -49.13 -16.05
C THR A 762 17.23 -50.45 -15.72
N ASP A 763 17.94 -51.36 -15.04
CA ASP A 763 17.40 -52.65 -14.58
C ASP A 763 16.31 -52.45 -13.50
N VAL A 764 16.51 -51.52 -12.56
CA VAL A 764 15.54 -51.21 -11.50
C VAL A 764 14.25 -50.57 -12.04
N VAL A 765 14.36 -49.69 -13.03
CA VAL A 765 13.19 -49.05 -13.69
C VAL A 765 12.38 -50.10 -14.45
N GLN A 766 13.01 -51.08 -15.09
CA GLN A 766 12.32 -52.22 -15.69
C GLN A 766 11.61 -53.08 -14.63
N GLN A 767 12.33 -53.51 -13.58
CA GLN A 767 11.77 -54.35 -12.50
C GLN A 767 10.66 -53.66 -11.68
N TYR A 768 10.72 -52.34 -11.50
CA TYR A 768 9.73 -51.57 -10.75
C TYR A 768 8.32 -51.81 -11.28
N TYR A 769 8.15 -51.79 -12.61
CA TYR A 769 6.84 -51.81 -13.26
C TYR A 769 6.33 -53.23 -13.59
N GLU A 770 7.23 -54.22 -13.66
CA GLU A 770 6.83 -55.65 -13.57
C GLU A 770 6.20 -55.95 -12.19
N ILE A 771 6.78 -55.44 -11.10
CA ILE A 771 6.26 -55.67 -9.73
C ILE A 771 4.93 -54.92 -9.50
N MET A 772 4.80 -53.70 -10.01
CA MET A 772 3.50 -53.01 -9.99
C MET A 772 2.42 -53.75 -10.79
N GLU A 773 2.80 -54.55 -11.80
CA GLU A 773 1.83 -55.36 -12.53
C GLU A 773 1.24 -56.48 -11.68
N ILE A 774 2.06 -57.22 -10.94
CA ILE A 774 1.62 -58.32 -10.07
C ILE A 774 0.57 -57.81 -9.05
N MET A 775 0.76 -56.59 -8.53
CA MET A 775 -0.19 -55.98 -7.59
C MET A 775 -1.51 -55.50 -8.23
N LEU A 776 -1.49 -55.12 -9.51
CA LEU A 776 -2.69 -54.70 -10.26
C LEU A 776 -3.44 -55.89 -10.87
N GLN A 777 -2.74 -56.95 -11.29
CA GLN A 777 -3.34 -58.17 -11.85
C GLN A 777 -4.07 -59.01 -10.79
N ALA A 778 -3.73 -58.87 -9.51
CA ALA A 778 -4.42 -59.56 -8.40
C ALA A 778 -5.88 -59.06 -8.15
N LYS A 779 -6.44 -58.22 -9.04
CA LYS A 779 -7.75 -57.54 -8.88
C LYS A 779 -8.59 -57.42 -10.17
N LEU A 780 -8.49 -58.40 -11.07
CA LEU A 780 -9.58 -58.72 -12.02
C LEU A 780 -10.30 -59.99 -11.55
#